data_AF-A0A2Z7BYQ5-F1
#
_entry.id   AF-A0A2Z7BYQ5-F1
#
_cell.length_a   1.000
_cell.length_b   1.000
_cell.length_c   1.000
_cell.angle_alpha   90.00
_cell.angle_beta   90.00
_cell.angle_gamma   90.00
#
_symmetry.space_group_name_H-M   'P 1'
#
loop_
_entity.id
_entity.type
_entity.pdbx_description
1 polymer ?
#
loop_
_entity_poly.entity_id
_entity_poly.type
_entity_poly.pdbx_seq_one_letter_code
_entity_poly.pdbx_strand_id
1 'polypeptide(L)'
;METLRLPTVSPLPSNWRIRKFKYLVHQNFLHHRKPTPRICPCKVSSGCIIRCSSDHHHHPHHHLHDHERDGHHHGHSHGLCAGCDDAPLTKSQEIFLNFAKFIRWADLANFLREHLELCCCSAALFLATAACPYLLPKPAVKTFQQTFTFIAFPLVGVSASFDALMDIMGGKINIHVLMALAAFASLLMGNALEGGMLLAMFNLSHIAEEYFTSRAKIDVKELKENYPEFALVLDVKNGELPSFSASTYTEVPVRDLEVGSYLLVKAGESVPVDCEVFLGRSTITIEHLTGEVKPVEKKFGDNIPGGARNLDGMMIVKAKKTWKESTLNRIMQLTEEAQLSKPRLQRWLDKFGERYSKAVIILSVAVAFMGPFLFKWPFFSTSAAFSSACVSVDVIVFGSIVCRGSVYRALGLMVAGSPCALAVAPLAYATAVSACAKKPGFGGGKTLKASIGSVEYITSLFPSNGESKKVKEAFDTSSYGGDFVQAALSVDKKVTLFHFEDKPRADSLEVIKSLQDKGNLRVMMLTGDHEMSAWRVANAVGIKEVHCSLKPEDKLYHVTSIPRDTGGGLIMVGDGINDAPALAAATVGIVLAERASATAVAVADVLLLQDNISGVPFCVAKSRQTSSLVKQNVTIALSSIAVASLTSVLGFLPLWLTETMLTSTTSAPRLTLRKNPTRIRKPSFELAIRCSSSTPPSMDAPKKVVVCGGGVIGVCTAYFLSKRGAAVTLVEKSSIACAASGKAGGFLALDWCDGGSVGSLARASFDLHRSLAEELNGAESYGYRPVTTLSLTVTESTSSSERKKPSRDVPSWVDGPAKGPRTIGTVETTAQVHPQLFTKTLLSKAVEEYGVKVLIKKLEAVNMSEGKVKAVVLEDGGEIEADAVVLALGPWTGKLSLLNSLFRVYGLKAHSIILEPKSPDEITPHALFLSYYSAQGGNAMDPEVYPRPTGEVYICGMSAEAEVPDDPEQVSPVPESIRVLKTVARSVSSHLAEGEAVVKAEQACFLPCTDDSVPVIGEVPGVEGCYVATGHSCWGILNGPATGAAVAELVLDGRSSIVDIQKFSPARFLGRRKW
;
A
#
# COMPACT_ATOMS: atom_id res chain seq x y z
N MET A 1 75.74 0.65 -3.62
CA MET A 1 75.86 -0.78 -3.30
C MET A 1 74.76 -1.14 -2.33
N GLU A 2 74.19 -2.34 -2.46
CA GLU A 2 73.08 -2.80 -1.62
C GLU A 2 73.57 -3.30 -0.26
N THR A 3 72.69 -3.29 0.74
CA THR A 3 72.29 -4.52 1.46
C THR A 3 71.11 -4.24 2.40
N LEU A 4 70.21 -5.22 2.57
CA LEU A 4 69.09 -5.14 3.51
C LEU A 4 69.54 -5.45 4.95
N ARG A 5 68.81 -4.91 5.93
CA ARG A 5 68.53 -5.59 7.21
C ARG A 5 67.23 -5.10 7.87
N LEU A 6 66.55 -6.01 8.55
CA LEU A 6 65.28 -5.80 9.26
C LEU A 6 65.52 -5.16 10.64
N PRO A 7 64.57 -4.35 11.17
CA PRO A 7 64.60 -3.89 12.56
C PRO A 7 64.14 -4.98 13.54
N THR A 8 64.49 -4.80 14.82
CA THR A 8 64.42 -5.81 15.90
C THR A 8 63.18 -5.71 16.81
N VAL A 9 63.06 -6.65 17.76
CA VAL A 9 61.87 -6.92 18.58
C VAL A 9 61.95 -6.32 20.00
N SER A 10 60.79 -5.94 20.57
CA SER A 10 60.51 -5.62 22.00
C SER A 10 61.08 -4.30 22.57
N PRO A 11 60.56 -3.75 23.69
CA PRO A 11 59.54 -4.28 24.62
C PRO A 11 58.31 -3.38 24.92
N LEU A 12 57.37 -3.92 25.71
CA LEU A 12 56.28 -3.19 26.39
C LEU A 12 56.85 -2.28 27.51
N PRO A 13 56.23 -1.12 27.85
CA PRO A 13 55.18 -1.14 28.89
C PRO A 13 54.07 -0.04 28.83
N SER A 14 53.02 -0.27 29.63
CA SER A 14 52.18 0.71 30.36
C SER A 14 51.73 2.03 29.67
N ASN A 15 50.47 2.08 29.21
CA ASN A 15 49.50 3.16 29.57
C ASN A 15 48.07 2.95 29.00
N TRP A 16 47.44 1.79 29.25
CA TRP A 16 46.03 1.58 28.91
C TRP A 16 45.08 2.33 29.87
N ARG A 17 44.96 3.65 29.68
CA ARG A 17 44.00 4.49 30.43
C ARG A 17 42.58 4.29 29.91
N ILE A 18 41.79 3.54 30.69
CA ILE A 18 40.34 3.38 30.54
C ILE A 18 39.66 4.74 30.30
N ARG A 19 39.00 4.92 29.15
CA ARG A 19 38.13 6.07 28.89
C ARG A 19 36.76 5.67 28.35
N LYS A 20 35.78 5.79 29.24
CA LYS A 20 34.35 6.04 28.96
C LYS A 20 33.55 4.98 28.18
N PHE A 21 33.39 3.81 28.80
CA PHE A 21 32.10 3.11 28.74
C PHE A 21 31.06 3.85 29.62
N LYS A 22 30.67 5.07 29.23
CA LYS A 22 29.62 5.90 29.86
C LYS A 22 29.35 7.18 29.05
N TYR A 23 28.22 7.23 28.33
CA TYR A 23 27.20 8.29 28.34
C TYR A 23 26.15 8.05 27.24
N LEU A 24 25.31 7.01 27.41
CA LEU A 24 24.12 6.75 26.58
C LEU A 24 22.81 6.96 27.38
N VAL A 25 22.83 7.87 28.36
CA VAL A 25 21.70 8.17 29.25
C VAL A 25 21.65 9.67 29.60
N HIS A 26 21.47 10.54 28.59
CA HIS A 26 20.87 11.87 28.78
C HIS A 26 20.45 12.51 27.43
N GLN A 27 19.48 13.42 27.49
CA GLN A 27 18.87 14.17 26.36
C GLN A 27 17.86 13.44 25.45
N ASN A 28 16.84 12.83 26.07
CA ASN A 28 15.47 12.79 25.51
C ASN A 28 14.37 12.89 26.61
N PHE A 29 14.68 13.50 27.75
CA PHE A 29 13.75 13.72 28.87
C PHE A 29 13.43 15.21 29.07
N LEU A 30 12.66 15.78 28.13
CA LEU A 30 11.93 17.03 28.32
C LEU A 30 10.52 16.87 27.75
N HIS A 31 9.58 16.38 28.57
CA HIS A 31 8.17 16.54 28.28
C HIS A 31 7.81 18.03 28.21
N HIS A 32 7.08 18.44 27.18
CA HIS A 32 6.16 19.56 27.33
C HIS A 32 5.05 19.17 28.32
N ARG A 33 5.27 19.46 29.61
CA ARG A 33 4.19 19.50 30.59
C ARG A 33 3.19 20.58 30.14
N LYS A 34 1.93 20.21 29.89
CA LYS A 34 0.84 21.21 29.96
C LYS A 34 0.82 21.78 31.39
N PRO A 35 0.66 23.10 31.58
CA PRO A 35 0.62 23.67 32.92
C PRO A 35 -0.67 23.26 33.64
N THR A 36 -0.53 22.65 34.82
CA THR A 36 -1.63 22.55 35.78
C THR A 36 -2.04 23.95 36.23
N PRO A 37 -3.33 24.33 36.23
CA PRO A 37 -3.76 25.64 36.69
C PRO A 37 -3.39 25.83 38.17
N ARG A 38 -2.73 26.94 38.50
CA ARG A 38 -2.46 27.33 39.89
C ARG A 38 -3.73 27.86 40.53
N ILE A 39 -4.29 27.13 41.49
CA ILE A 39 -5.29 27.69 42.41
C ILE A 39 -4.55 28.63 43.37
N CYS A 40 -4.89 29.91 43.36
CA CYS A 40 -4.50 30.86 44.40
C CYS A 40 -5.62 30.99 45.44
N PRO A 41 -5.30 31.21 46.73
CA PRO A 41 -6.25 31.02 47.83
C PRO A 41 -7.10 32.28 48.11
N CYS A 42 -8.38 32.09 48.45
CA CYS A 42 -9.16 33.13 49.13
C CYS A 42 -10.29 32.57 50.00
N LYS A 43 -10.27 32.93 51.29
CA LYS A 43 -11.38 33.03 52.26
C LYS A 43 -12.32 31.84 52.48
N VAL A 44 -11.93 31.05 53.48
CA VAL A 44 -12.76 30.51 54.59
C VAL A 44 -14.14 31.18 54.80
N SER A 45 -15.20 30.36 54.88
CA SER A 45 -16.25 30.44 55.93
C SER A 45 -17.11 29.17 56.01
N SER A 46 -17.88 29.06 57.10
CA SER A 46 -18.86 28.02 57.48
C SER A 46 -19.99 27.77 56.45
N GLY A 47 -20.75 26.66 56.48
CA GLY A 47 -20.77 25.54 57.44
C GLY A 47 -22.15 25.25 58.07
N CYS A 48 -23.04 24.57 57.33
CA CYS A 48 -24.27 23.86 57.76
C CYS A 48 -24.61 22.88 56.59
N ILE A 49 -24.93 21.59 56.73
CA ILE A 49 -25.89 20.83 57.56
C ILE A 49 -27.37 21.12 57.22
N ILE A 50 -28.15 20.04 57.07
CA ILE A 50 -29.60 19.92 56.81
C ILE A 50 -30.02 20.09 55.33
N ARG A 51 -31.05 19.41 54.76
CA ARG A 51 -31.60 18.02 54.80
C ARG A 51 -32.91 18.04 53.97
N CYS A 52 -33.23 16.99 53.21
CA CYS A 52 -34.56 16.77 52.58
C CYS A 52 -34.98 17.84 51.53
N SER A 53 -36.03 17.66 50.71
CA SER A 53 -36.70 16.49 50.10
C SER A 53 -37.84 17.02 49.20
N SER A 54 -38.32 16.24 48.22
CA SER A 54 -39.67 16.35 47.58
C SER A 54 -39.96 17.67 46.80
N ASP A 55 -40.87 17.74 45.81
CA ASP A 55 -41.42 16.73 44.90
C ASP A 55 -42.10 17.40 43.67
N HIS A 56 -42.52 16.59 42.68
CA HIS A 56 -43.55 16.85 41.65
C HIS A 56 -43.41 17.94 40.56
N HIS A 57 -43.60 17.48 39.30
CA HIS A 57 -44.33 18.04 38.13
C HIS A 57 -44.76 19.53 38.15
N HIS A 58 -44.48 20.37 37.13
CA HIS A 58 -45.06 20.31 35.77
C HIS A 58 -44.39 21.30 34.77
N HIS A 59 -44.71 21.14 33.47
CA HIS A 59 -44.41 22.04 32.32
C HIS A 59 -45.46 23.20 32.19
N PRO A 60 -45.40 24.16 31.20
CA PRO A 60 -44.31 24.62 30.29
C PRO A 60 -44.19 26.18 30.12
N HIS A 61 -43.24 26.63 29.27
CA HIS A 61 -43.10 27.99 28.63
C HIS A 61 -42.82 29.20 29.58
N HIS A 62 -42.05 30.26 29.25
CA HIS A 62 -41.57 30.85 27.97
C HIS A 62 -40.20 31.58 28.11
N HIS A 63 -39.40 31.58 27.03
CA HIS A 63 -38.53 32.65 26.48
C HIS A 63 -37.50 33.51 27.28
N LEU A 64 -36.33 33.69 26.62
CA LEU A 64 -35.34 34.79 26.71
C LEU A 64 -34.53 34.90 28.03
N HIS A 65 -33.22 35.19 28.07
CA HIS A 65 -32.21 35.45 27.02
C HIS A 65 -30.82 34.90 27.47
N ASP A 66 -29.91 34.73 26.51
CA ASP A 66 -28.43 34.74 26.58
C ASP A 66 -27.66 34.05 27.73
N HIS A 67 -26.67 33.20 27.39
CA HIS A 67 -25.25 33.59 27.47
C HIS A 67 -24.30 32.51 26.89
N GLU A 68 -23.24 33.02 26.24
CA GLU A 68 -21.90 32.48 25.97
C GLU A 68 -21.59 30.95 25.97
N ARG A 69 -21.07 30.51 24.81
CA ARG A 69 -19.94 29.57 24.60
C ARG A 69 -19.71 28.44 25.63
N ASP A 70 -19.76 27.20 25.14
CA ASP A 70 -18.51 26.42 25.04
C ASP A 70 -18.53 25.41 23.90
N GLY A 71 -17.36 25.11 23.33
CA GLY A 71 -17.23 24.22 22.17
C GLY A 71 -17.04 22.76 22.57
N HIS A 72 -17.98 21.88 22.24
CA HIS A 72 -17.87 20.44 22.55
C HIS A 72 -16.77 19.75 21.74
N HIS A 73 -15.54 19.74 22.28
CA HIS A 73 -14.49 18.84 21.85
C HIS A 73 -14.90 17.39 22.09
N HIS A 74 -15.23 16.66 21.02
CA HIS A 74 -15.32 15.19 21.05
C HIS A 74 -13.93 14.56 21.24
N GLY A 75 -13.45 14.58 22.48
CA GLY A 75 -12.26 13.85 22.89
C GLY A 75 -12.55 12.35 22.94
N HIS A 76 -12.19 11.63 21.87
CA HIS A 76 -12.25 10.17 21.85
C HIS A 76 -11.33 9.59 22.93
N SER A 77 -11.92 9.13 24.03
CA SER A 77 -11.20 8.37 25.06
C SER A 77 -10.93 6.96 24.55
N HIS A 78 -9.80 6.75 23.88
CA HIS A 78 -9.31 5.41 23.58
C HIS A 78 -9.04 4.67 24.89
N GLY A 79 -9.94 3.75 25.24
CA GLY A 79 -9.92 3.06 26.52
C GLY A 79 -10.44 1.64 26.41
N LEU A 80 -9.58 0.69 26.74
CA LEU A 80 -9.81 -0.75 26.88
C LEU A 80 -9.91 -1.55 25.56
N CYS A 81 -9.02 -2.53 25.46
CA CYS A 81 -9.10 -3.79 24.70
C CYS A 81 -9.89 -3.82 23.39
N ALA A 82 -9.25 -3.47 22.27
CA ALA A 82 -9.74 -3.66 20.90
C ALA A 82 -9.82 -5.17 20.50
N GLY A 83 -10.69 -5.92 21.17
CA GLY A 83 -10.84 -7.37 20.98
C GLY A 83 -11.91 -8.03 21.86
N CYS A 84 -12.35 -7.39 22.95
CA CYS A 84 -13.42 -7.90 23.80
C CYS A 84 -14.73 -7.14 23.57
N ASP A 85 -15.74 -7.91 23.18
CA ASP A 85 -17.17 -7.63 22.99
C ASP A 85 -17.73 -6.45 23.81
N ASP A 86 -18.54 -5.57 23.19
CA ASP A 86 -19.46 -4.60 23.85
C ASP A 86 -20.63 -5.30 24.58
N ALA A 87 -20.33 -6.40 25.26
CA ALA A 87 -21.20 -6.99 26.26
C ALA A 87 -21.10 -6.16 27.55
N PRO A 88 -22.22 -5.83 28.22
CA PRO A 88 -22.17 -5.09 29.47
C PRO A 88 -21.33 -5.85 30.51
N LEU A 89 -20.33 -5.16 31.07
CA LEU A 89 -19.39 -5.70 32.06
C LEU A 89 -20.13 -6.40 33.19
N THR A 90 -19.62 -7.57 33.62
CA THR A 90 -20.18 -8.21 34.81
C THR A 90 -19.86 -7.37 36.05
N LYS A 91 -20.78 -7.35 37.04
CA LYS A 91 -20.61 -6.56 38.27
C LYS A 91 -19.30 -6.87 39.01
N SER A 92 -18.78 -8.09 38.89
CA SER A 92 -17.46 -8.49 39.39
C SER A 92 -16.32 -7.74 38.69
N GLN A 93 -16.33 -7.67 37.36
CA GLN A 93 -15.33 -6.93 36.58
C GLN A 93 -15.42 -5.43 36.82
N GLU A 94 -16.62 -4.85 36.95
CA GLU A 94 -16.81 -3.43 37.22
C GLU A 94 -16.22 -3.02 38.59
N ILE A 95 -16.52 -3.79 39.64
CA ILE A 95 -15.96 -3.56 40.99
C ILE A 95 -14.42 -3.64 40.96
N PHE A 96 -13.85 -4.65 40.30
CA PHE A 96 -12.40 -4.80 40.19
C PHE A 96 -11.74 -3.70 39.35
N LEU A 97 -12.34 -3.33 38.22
CA LEU A 97 -11.83 -2.25 37.36
C LEU A 97 -11.80 -0.91 38.10
N ASN A 98 -12.81 -0.62 38.92
CA ASN A 98 -12.85 0.58 39.75
C ASN A 98 -11.77 0.55 40.85
N PHE A 99 -11.54 -0.60 41.49
CA PHE A 99 -10.41 -0.80 42.42
C PHE A 99 -9.04 -0.65 41.75
N ALA A 100 -8.84 -1.24 40.56
CA ALA A 100 -7.59 -1.17 39.82
C ALA A 100 -7.30 0.23 39.25
N LYS A 101 -8.35 1.00 38.90
CA LYS A 101 -8.25 2.43 38.58
C LYS A 101 -7.87 3.26 39.82
N PHE A 102 -8.48 3.01 40.98
CA PHE A 102 -8.16 3.70 42.23
C PHE A 102 -6.68 3.54 42.64
N ILE A 103 -6.11 2.36 42.42
CA ILE A 103 -4.68 2.06 42.67
C ILE A 103 -3.77 2.45 41.47
N ARG A 104 -4.34 2.92 40.35
CA ARG A 104 -3.66 3.24 39.08
C ARG A 104 -2.94 2.05 38.42
N TRP A 105 -3.30 0.82 38.80
CA TRP A 105 -2.81 -0.40 38.17
C TRP A 105 -3.31 -0.50 36.72
N ALA A 106 -4.56 -0.11 36.45
CA ALA A 106 -5.10 -0.07 35.09
C ALA A 106 -4.31 0.89 34.17
N ASP A 107 -4.00 2.11 34.63
CA ASP A 107 -3.16 3.08 33.91
C ASP A 107 -1.80 2.46 33.54
N LEU A 108 -1.15 1.83 34.53
CA LEU A 108 0.19 1.26 34.38
C LEU A 108 0.21 0.02 33.47
N ALA A 109 -0.81 -0.83 33.56
CA ALA A 109 -0.97 -2.00 32.70
C ALA A 109 -1.15 -1.61 31.23
N ASN A 110 -1.96 -0.58 30.95
CA ASN A 110 -2.15 -0.06 29.60
C ASN A 110 -0.87 0.60 29.05
N PHE A 111 -0.23 1.47 29.83
CA PHE A 111 1.05 2.10 29.47
C PHE A 111 2.15 1.07 29.13
N LEU A 112 2.24 -0.03 29.89
CA LEU A 112 3.19 -1.12 29.62
C LEU A 112 2.82 -1.96 28.39
N ARG A 113 1.55 -1.99 27.98
CA ARG A 113 1.07 -2.72 26.78
C ARG A 113 1.29 -1.91 25.49
N GLU A 114 1.01 -0.60 25.54
CA GLU A 114 1.11 0.31 24.40
C GLU A 114 2.56 0.58 23.96
N HIS A 115 3.53 0.52 24.88
CA HIS A 115 4.94 0.77 24.58
C HIS A 115 5.73 -0.51 24.22
N LEU A 116 5.69 -0.87 22.93
CA LEU A 116 6.52 -1.94 22.32
C LEU A 116 8.01 -1.85 22.73
N GLU A 117 8.57 -0.64 22.87
CA GLU A 117 9.95 -0.44 23.32
C GLU A 117 10.23 -1.08 24.69
N LEU A 118 9.28 -1.01 25.63
CA LEU A 118 9.43 -1.60 26.98
C LEU A 118 9.36 -3.13 26.91
N CYS A 119 8.49 -3.67 26.06
CA CYS A 119 8.44 -5.12 25.78
C CYS A 119 9.77 -5.61 25.19
N CYS A 120 10.32 -4.91 24.18
CA CYS A 120 11.63 -5.21 23.59
C CYS A 120 12.78 -5.07 24.60
N CYS A 121 12.76 -4.06 25.47
CA CYS A 121 13.73 -3.91 26.55
C CYS A 121 13.67 -5.07 27.56
N SER A 122 12.47 -5.53 27.93
CA SER A 122 12.32 -6.69 28.83
C SER A 122 12.88 -7.97 28.22
N ALA A 123 12.60 -8.23 26.94
CA ALA A 123 13.14 -9.38 26.20
C ALA A 123 14.68 -9.31 26.11
N ALA A 124 15.24 -8.14 25.83
CA ALA A 124 16.69 -7.92 25.82
C ALA A 124 17.34 -8.17 27.20
N LEU A 125 16.68 -7.79 28.29
CA LEU A 125 17.16 -8.06 29.66
C LEU A 125 17.10 -9.56 30.02
N PHE A 126 16.08 -10.29 29.58
CA PHE A 126 16.03 -11.75 29.75
C PHE A 126 17.11 -12.46 28.92
N LEU A 127 17.35 -12.03 27.67
CA LEU A 127 18.45 -12.55 26.85
C LEU A 127 19.82 -12.23 27.46
N ALA A 128 20.02 -11.02 28.02
CA ALA A 128 21.23 -10.67 28.75
C ALA A 128 21.41 -11.54 30.01
N THR A 129 20.32 -11.84 30.73
CA THR A 129 20.30 -12.75 31.90
C THR A 129 20.74 -14.16 31.51
N ALA A 130 20.28 -14.68 30.36
CA ALA A 130 20.69 -15.98 29.83
C ALA A 130 22.16 -15.99 29.35
N ALA A 131 22.68 -14.86 28.86
CA ALA A 131 24.06 -14.72 28.40
C ALA A 131 25.09 -14.48 29.52
N CYS A 132 24.68 -13.96 30.68
CA CYS A 132 25.56 -13.65 31.82
C CYS A 132 26.57 -14.77 32.21
N PRO A 133 26.23 -16.07 32.25
CA PRO A 133 27.16 -17.14 32.62
C PRO A 133 28.34 -17.31 31.65
N TYR A 134 28.20 -16.84 30.41
CA TYR A 134 29.21 -16.95 29.35
C TYR A 134 30.05 -15.67 29.18
N LEU A 135 29.55 -14.53 29.70
CA LEU A 135 30.12 -13.19 29.50
C LEU A 135 30.80 -12.59 30.75
N LEU A 136 30.50 -13.10 31.95
CA LEU A 136 30.93 -12.49 33.21
C LEU A 136 31.71 -13.47 34.11
N PRO A 137 32.66 -12.99 34.92
CA PRO A 137 33.41 -13.85 35.84
C PRO A 137 32.49 -14.44 36.92
N LYS A 138 32.67 -15.73 37.23
CA LYS A 138 31.85 -16.56 38.13
C LYS A 138 31.22 -15.84 39.35
N PRO A 139 31.96 -15.07 40.20
CA PRO A 139 31.36 -14.43 41.37
C PRO A 139 30.32 -13.35 41.06
N ALA A 140 30.39 -12.70 39.89
CA ALA A 140 29.48 -11.62 39.52
C ALA A 140 28.17 -12.12 38.88
N VAL A 141 28.20 -13.30 38.25
CA VAL A 141 27.10 -13.84 37.41
C VAL A 141 25.75 -13.83 38.14
N LYS A 142 25.67 -14.38 39.35
CA LYS A 142 24.42 -14.50 40.11
C LYS A 142 23.78 -13.14 40.40
N THR A 143 24.59 -12.17 40.84
CA THR A 143 24.11 -10.81 41.18
C THR A 143 23.54 -10.10 39.95
N PHE A 144 24.23 -10.17 38.81
CA PHE A 144 23.72 -9.56 37.57
C PHE A 144 22.46 -10.27 37.06
N GLN A 145 22.40 -11.60 37.09
CA GLN A 145 21.21 -12.35 36.70
C GLN A 145 19.98 -12.01 37.56
N GLN A 146 20.14 -11.95 38.89
CA GLN A 146 19.07 -11.54 39.80
C GLN A 146 18.63 -10.08 39.55
N THR A 147 19.58 -9.17 39.34
CA THR A 147 19.29 -7.75 39.07
C THR A 147 18.49 -7.57 37.77
N PHE A 148 18.93 -8.19 36.67
CA PHE A 148 18.25 -8.09 35.38
C PHE A 148 16.87 -8.74 35.41
N THR A 149 16.72 -9.92 36.04
CA THR A 149 15.42 -10.59 36.20
C THR A 149 14.44 -9.74 37.02
N PHE A 150 14.90 -9.14 38.12
CA PHE A 150 14.08 -8.29 38.99
C PHE A 150 13.59 -7.01 38.28
N ILE A 151 14.36 -6.47 37.34
CA ILE A 151 13.95 -5.32 36.51
C ILE A 151 13.04 -5.75 35.35
N ALA A 152 13.31 -6.89 34.71
CA ALA A 152 12.60 -7.34 33.52
C ALA A 152 11.20 -7.91 33.83
N PHE A 153 11.04 -8.66 34.92
CA PHE A 153 9.77 -9.35 35.21
C PHE A 153 8.59 -8.40 35.47
N PRO A 154 8.72 -7.29 36.23
CA PRO A 154 7.62 -6.34 36.43
C PRO A 154 7.14 -5.65 35.14
N LEU A 155 8.03 -5.39 34.17
CA LEU A 155 7.68 -4.73 32.90
C LEU A 155 6.66 -5.52 32.08
N VAL A 156 6.59 -6.84 32.26
CA VAL A 156 5.69 -7.74 31.50
C VAL A 156 4.63 -8.37 32.39
N GLY A 157 4.97 -8.68 33.65
CA GLY A 157 4.06 -9.30 34.61
C GLY A 157 2.95 -8.39 35.13
N VAL A 158 3.14 -7.06 35.17
CA VAL A 158 2.14 -6.11 35.70
C VAL A 158 0.93 -5.96 34.77
N SER A 159 1.14 -5.99 33.44
CA SER A 159 0.05 -6.01 32.46
C SER A 159 -0.59 -7.40 32.36
N ALA A 160 0.22 -8.46 32.23
CA ALA A 160 -0.28 -9.84 32.13
C ALA A 160 -1.11 -10.30 33.35
N SER A 161 -0.78 -9.84 34.57
CA SER A 161 -1.58 -10.12 35.76
C SER A 161 -2.89 -9.33 35.83
N PHE A 162 -2.93 -8.09 35.33
CA PHE A 162 -4.16 -7.31 35.22
C PHE A 162 -5.14 -7.98 34.24
N ASP A 163 -4.65 -8.33 33.05
CA ASP A 163 -5.46 -8.91 31.98
C ASP A 163 -6.02 -10.29 32.38
N ALA A 164 -5.18 -11.17 32.92
CA ALA A 164 -5.64 -12.47 33.43
C ALA A 164 -6.68 -12.35 34.56
N LEU A 165 -6.57 -11.34 35.43
CA LEU A 165 -7.52 -11.15 36.53
C LEU A 165 -8.86 -10.55 36.04
N MET A 166 -8.83 -9.63 35.07
CA MET A 166 -10.02 -9.14 34.35
C MET A 166 -10.80 -10.27 33.66
N ASP A 167 -10.10 -11.20 33.00
CA ASP A 167 -10.69 -12.36 32.32
C ASP A 167 -11.30 -13.37 33.30
N ILE A 168 -10.56 -13.74 34.36
CA ILE A 168 -11.05 -14.61 35.44
C ILE A 168 -12.33 -14.03 36.07
N MET A 169 -12.37 -12.72 36.36
CA MET A 169 -13.54 -12.09 36.98
C MET A 169 -14.73 -11.91 36.03
N GLY A 170 -14.51 -12.07 34.71
CA GLY A 170 -15.55 -12.25 33.70
C GLY A 170 -15.95 -13.71 33.44
N GLY A 171 -15.34 -14.68 34.14
CA GLY A 171 -15.56 -16.12 33.93
C GLY A 171 -14.93 -16.69 32.65
N LYS A 172 -14.16 -15.90 31.90
CA LYS A 172 -13.47 -16.29 30.67
C LYS A 172 -12.09 -16.88 31.04
N ILE A 173 -11.93 -18.20 30.92
CA ILE A 173 -10.61 -18.86 31.10
C ILE A 173 -10.02 -19.13 29.71
N ASN A 174 -9.19 -18.20 29.23
CA ASN A 174 -8.58 -18.21 27.91
C ASN A 174 -7.07 -18.52 27.98
N ILE A 175 -6.38 -18.37 26.84
CA ILE A 175 -4.92 -18.58 26.75
C ILE A 175 -4.14 -17.55 27.58
N HIS A 176 -4.59 -16.29 27.66
CA HIS A 176 -3.92 -15.23 28.42
C HIS A 176 -3.86 -15.59 29.92
N VAL A 177 -4.98 -16.08 30.47
CA VAL A 177 -5.07 -16.61 31.83
C VAL A 177 -4.09 -17.78 32.05
N LEU A 178 -4.02 -18.75 31.13
CA LEU A 178 -3.09 -19.87 31.24
C LEU A 178 -1.62 -19.42 31.18
N MET A 179 -1.26 -18.54 30.23
CA MET A 179 0.11 -18.04 30.06
C MET A 179 0.57 -17.24 31.29
N ALA A 180 -0.29 -16.39 31.86
CA ALA A 180 0.01 -15.67 33.09
C ALA A 180 0.21 -16.62 34.28
N LEU A 181 -0.71 -17.56 34.49
CA LEU A 181 -0.60 -18.55 35.58
C LEU A 181 0.67 -19.42 35.44
N ALA A 182 1.03 -19.83 34.23
CA ALA A 182 2.28 -20.55 33.95
C ALA A 182 3.52 -19.71 34.30
N ALA A 183 3.55 -18.43 33.94
CA ALA A 183 4.68 -17.55 34.24
C ALA A 183 4.86 -17.31 35.75
N PHE A 184 3.78 -17.03 36.48
CA PHE A 184 3.82 -16.89 37.94
C PHE A 184 4.12 -18.22 38.66
N ALA A 185 3.66 -19.35 38.12
CA ALA A 185 4.06 -20.67 38.60
C ALA A 185 5.58 -20.90 38.46
N SER A 186 6.16 -20.57 37.30
CA SER A 186 7.60 -20.71 37.07
C SER A 186 8.42 -19.79 38.01
N LEU A 187 7.96 -18.57 38.27
CA LEU A 187 8.51 -17.69 39.30
C LEU A 187 8.50 -18.34 40.71
N LEU A 188 7.36 -18.92 41.12
CA LEU A 188 7.23 -19.63 42.41
C LEU A 188 8.11 -20.90 42.50
N MET A 189 8.43 -21.52 41.37
CA MET A 189 9.33 -22.68 41.28
C MET A 189 10.82 -22.29 41.30
N GLY A 190 11.16 -21.00 41.34
CA GLY A 190 12.51 -20.45 41.29
C GLY A 190 13.03 -20.17 39.87
N ASN A 191 12.25 -20.49 38.84
CA ASN A 191 12.61 -20.40 37.42
C ASN A 191 12.15 -19.08 36.78
N ALA A 192 12.40 -17.96 37.47
CA ALA A 192 11.93 -16.62 37.08
C ALA A 192 12.33 -16.17 35.65
N LEU A 193 13.45 -16.71 35.11
CA LEU A 193 13.89 -16.46 33.74
C LEU A 193 12.98 -17.12 32.70
N GLU A 194 12.60 -18.38 32.91
CA GLU A 194 11.73 -19.16 32.02
C GLU A 194 10.34 -18.48 31.93
N GLY A 195 9.71 -18.23 33.09
CA GLY A 195 8.41 -17.54 33.16
C GLY A 195 8.44 -16.11 32.60
N GLY A 196 9.53 -15.37 32.80
CA GLY A 196 9.70 -14.01 32.28
C GLY A 196 9.86 -13.97 30.75
N MET A 197 10.67 -14.87 30.19
CA MET A 197 10.86 -14.99 28.75
C MET A 197 9.57 -15.44 28.04
N LEU A 198 8.82 -16.36 28.64
CA LEU A 198 7.51 -16.82 28.17
C LEU A 198 6.49 -15.66 28.05
N LEU A 199 6.42 -14.76 29.04
CA LEU A 199 5.59 -13.55 28.95
C LEU A 199 6.09 -12.57 27.89
N ALA A 200 7.40 -12.32 27.84
CA ALA A 200 7.99 -11.35 26.90
C ALA A 200 7.77 -11.76 25.44
N MET A 201 7.87 -13.06 25.12
CA MET A 201 7.54 -13.60 23.80
C MET A 201 6.04 -13.51 23.48
N PHE A 202 5.17 -13.75 24.46
CA PHE A 202 3.72 -13.69 24.27
C PHE A 202 3.24 -12.26 23.97
N ASN A 203 3.65 -11.28 24.78
CA ASN A 203 3.29 -9.87 24.55
C ASN A 203 3.86 -9.35 23.22
N LEU A 204 5.08 -9.74 22.85
CA LEU A 204 5.66 -9.38 21.55
C LEU A 204 4.87 -10.00 20.38
N SER A 205 4.35 -11.22 20.51
CA SER A 205 3.48 -11.85 19.51
C SER A 205 2.15 -11.09 19.35
N HIS A 206 1.52 -10.70 20.47
CA HIS A 206 0.27 -9.93 20.46
C HIS A 206 0.45 -8.55 19.82
N ILE A 207 1.50 -7.81 20.19
CA ILE A 207 1.76 -6.48 19.61
C ILE A 207 2.09 -6.59 18.11
N ALA A 208 2.78 -7.66 17.68
CA ALA A 208 3.00 -7.93 16.26
C ALA A 208 1.70 -8.26 15.51
N GLU A 209 0.83 -9.11 16.08
CA GLU A 209 -0.49 -9.42 15.51
C GLU A 209 -1.37 -8.17 15.38
N GLU A 210 -1.42 -7.33 16.42
CA GLU A 210 -2.16 -6.08 16.45
C GLU A 210 -1.61 -5.06 15.45
N TYR A 211 -0.27 -4.95 15.33
CA TYR A 211 0.38 -4.10 14.32
C TYR A 211 0.09 -4.55 12.88
N PHE A 212 0.14 -5.85 12.58
CA PHE A 212 -0.19 -6.33 11.23
C PHE A 212 -1.69 -6.28 10.93
N THR A 213 -2.55 -6.49 11.93
CA THR A 213 -4.01 -6.48 11.76
C THR A 213 -4.57 -5.07 11.62
N SER A 214 -4.09 -4.12 12.43
CA SER A 214 -4.46 -2.70 12.28
C SER A 214 -4.07 -2.15 10.92
N ARG A 215 -2.87 -2.48 10.43
CA ARG A 215 -2.39 -2.07 9.09
C ARG A 215 -3.06 -2.81 7.92
N ALA A 216 -3.91 -3.80 8.20
CA ALA A 216 -4.71 -4.54 7.22
C ALA A 216 -6.19 -4.14 7.22
N LYS A 217 -6.64 -3.33 8.18
CA LYS A 217 -7.98 -2.73 8.18
C LYS A 217 -7.95 -1.44 7.36
N ILE A 218 -8.91 -1.30 6.43
CA ILE A 218 -9.15 -0.05 5.72
C ILE A 218 -9.93 0.87 6.67
N ASP A 219 -9.60 2.17 6.68
CA ASP A 219 -10.24 3.12 7.59
C ASP A 219 -11.61 3.55 7.04
N VAL A 220 -12.68 3.08 7.68
CA VAL A 220 -14.09 3.31 7.35
C VAL A 220 -14.42 4.82 7.27
N LYS A 221 -13.58 5.67 7.87
CA LYS A 221 -13.67 7.14 7.81
C LYS A 221 -13.80 7.71 6.39
N GLU A 222 -13.24 7.05 5.37
CA GLU A 222 -13.35 7.48 3.96
C GLU A 222 -14.78 7.40 3.40
N LEU A 223 -15.68 6.58 3.99
CA LEU A 223 -17.12 6.69 3.72
C LEU A 223 -17.68 8.05 4.14
N LYS A 224 -17.24 8.60 5.28
CA LYS A 224 -17.85 9.79 5.87
C LYS A 224 -17.50 11.07 5.10
N GLU A 225 -16.30 11.15 4.53
CA GLU A 225 -15.77 12.37 3.91
C GLU A 225 -16.36 12.67 2.52
N ASN A 226 -17.20 11.78 1.97
CA ASN A 226 -17.79 11.89 0.63
C ASN A 226 -19.28 12.31 0.59
N TYR A 227 -19.91 12.61 1.73
CA TYR A 227 -21.35 12.92 1.81
C TYR A 227 -21.63 14.31 2.40
N PRO A 228 -22.75 14.97 2.02
CA PRO A 228 -23.07 16.32 2.50
C PRO A 228 -23.35 16.32 4.01
N GLU A 229 -22.52 17.03 4.80
CA GLU A 229 -22.82 17.28 6.22
C GLU A 229 -23.91 18.35 6.42
N PHE A 230 -24.13 19.19 5.40
CA PHE A 230 -25.10 20.30 5.41
C PHE A 230 -26.06 20.25 4.19
N ALA A 231 -27.23 20.86 4.35
CA ALA A 231 -28.23 21.05 3.30
C ALA A 231 -28.66 22.52 3.20
N LEU A 232 -29.03 22.94 1.99
CA LEU A 232 -29.51 24.30 1.70
C LEU A 232 -31.03 24.35 1.83
N VAL A 233 -31.52 24.72 3.00
CA VAL A 233 -32.96 24.87 3.29
C VAL A 233 -33.43 26.24 2.79
N LEU A 234 -34.58 26.29 2.14
CA LEU A 234 -35.21 27.55 1.69
C LEU A 234 -36.09 28.13 2.78
N ASP A 235 -35.90 29.42 3.09
CA ASP A 235 -36.75 30.15 4.04
C ASP A 235 -38.09 30.55 3.38
N VAL A 236 -39.08 29.67 3.51
CA VAL A 236 -40.41 29.85 2.93
C VAL A 236 -41.33 30.58 3.90
N LYS A 237 -41.53 31.88 3.66
CA LYS A 237 -42.50 32.69 4.41
C LYS A 237 -43.92 32.17 4.18
N ASN A 238 -44.69 32.05 5.26
CA ASN A 238 -46.04 31.49 5.28
C ASN A 238 -46.97 32.15 4.22
N GLY A 239 -47.19 31.45 3.10
CA GLY A 239 -48.13 31.83 2.05
C GLY A 239 -47.52 31.96 0.65
N GLU A 240 -46.20 32.13 0.52
CA GLU A 240 -45.55 32.24 -0.79
C GLU A 240 -45.07 30.87 -1.31
N LEU A 241 -45.20 30.63 -2.62
CA LEU A 241 -44.70 29.42 -3.27
C LEU A 241 -43.18 29.57 -3.53
N PRO A 242 -42.36 28.54 -3.22
CA PRO A 242 -40.93 28.54 -3.53
C PRO A 242 -40.66 28.88 -5.01
N SER A 243 -39.77 29.84 -5.26
CA SER A 243 -39.43 30.31 -6.61
C SER A 243 -37.93 30.55 -6.75
N PHE A 244 -37.36 30.11 -7.87
CA PHE A 244 -35.94 30.24 -8.19
C PHE A 244 -35.40 31.68 -8.21
N SER A 245 -36.26 32.69 -8.29
CA SER A 245 -35.87 34.10 -8.41
C SER A 245 -35.83 34.88 -7.09
N ALA A 246 -36.38 34.33 -5.99
CA ALA A 246 -36.54 35.07 -4.74
C ALA A 246 -36.67 34.11 -3.53
N SER A 247 -35.56 33.55 -3.08
CA SER A 247 -35.53 32.77 -1.83
C SER A 247 -34.16 32.84 -1.18
N THR A 248 -34.11 33.35 0.05
CA THR A 248 -32.93 33.20 0.92
C THR A 248 -32.82 31.73 1.32
N TYR A 249 -31.60 31.18 1.25
CA TYR A 249 -31.31 29.83 1.74
C TYR A 249 -30.44 29.89 3.00
N THR A 250 -30.71 28.97 3.94
CA THR A 250 -29.89 28.74 5.13
C THR A 250 -29.19 27.39 5.03
N GLU A 251 -27.95 27.33 5.51
CA GLU A 251 -27.17 26.10 5.55
C GLU A 251 -27.42 25.41 6.89
N VAL A 252 -28.05 24.23 6.87
CA VAL A 252 -28.51 23.50 8.06
C VAL A 252 -27.84 22.12 8.08
N PRO A 253 -27.30 21.63 9.21
CA PRO A 253 -26.75 20.28 9.31
C PRO A 253 -27.81 19.23 8.93
N VAL A 254 -27.46 18.23 8.14
CA VAL A 254 -28.44 17.23 7.63
C VAL A 254 -29.12 16.44 8.76
N ARG A 255 -28.49 16.37 9.93
CA ARG A 255 -29.02 15.72 11.15
C ARG A 255 -30.23 16.44 11.75
N ASP A 256 -30.31 17.75 11.56
CA ASP A 256 -31.29 18.66 12.18
C ASP A 256 -32.40 19.05 11.19
N LEU A 257 -32.53 18.27 10.10
CA LEU A 257 -33.37 18.56 8.95
C LEU A 257 -34.78 17.96 9.11
N GLU A 258 -35.80 18.81 9.13
CA GLU A 258 -37.19 18.42 9.36
C GLU A 258 -37.88 17.86 8.11
N VAL A 259 -38.87 16.99 8.32
CA VAL A 259 -39.69 16.42 7.24
C VAL A 259 -40.65 17.47 6.70
N GLY A 260 -40.65 17.68 5.39
CA GLY A 260 -41.46 18.68 4.72
C GLY A 260 -40.73 19.99 4.39
N SER A 261 -39.50 20.19 4.88
CA SER A 261 -38.64 21.33 4.47
C SER A 261 -38.33 21.28 2.98
N TYR A 262 -38.22 22.47 2.35
CA TYR A 262 -37.84 22.62 0.96
C TYR A 262 -36.33 22.87 0.85
N LEU A 263 -35.64 22.05 0.05
CA LEU A 263 -34.20 22.04 -0.12
C LEU A 263 -33.85 22.46 -1.55
N LEU A 264 -32.85 23.32 -1.70
CA LEU A 264 -32.26 23.66 -2.99
C LEU A 264 -31.11 22.70 -3.31
N VAL A 265 -31.18 22.01 -4.45
CA VAL A 265 -30.11 21.13 -4.94
C VAL A 265 -29.64 21.63 -6.31
N LYS A 266 -28.38 22.09 -6.38
CA LYS A 266 -27.75 22.60 -7.60
C LYS A 266 -27.13 21.46 -8.43
N ALA A 267 -26.81 21.75 -9.69
CA ALA A 267 -26.13 20.80 -10.57
C ALA A 267 -24.79 20.35 -9.96
N GLY A 268 -24.55 19.04 -9.92
CA GLY A 268 -23.36 18.42 -9.34
C GLY A 268 -23.44 18.08 -7.84
N GLU A 269 -24.41 18.63 -7.10
CA GLU A 269 -24.65 18.35 -5.67
C GLU A 269 -25.40 17.02 -5.45
N SER A 270 -25.28 16.48 -4.23
CA SER A 270 -25.97 15.25 -3.82
C SER A 270 -27.17 15.57 -2.91
N VAL A 271 -28.28 14.87 -3.10
CA VAL A 271 -29.51 15.03 -2.31
C VAL A 271 -29.29 14.43 -0.90
N PRO A 272 -29.50 15.18 0.19
CA PRO A 272 -29.04 14.78 1.54
C PRO A 272 -29.93 13.73 2.23
N VAL A 273 -31.23 13.70 1.94
CA VAL A 273 -32.22 12.74 2.47
C VAL A 273 -33.18 12.30 1.36
N ASP A 274 -34.07 11.35 1.65
CA ASP A 274 -35.11 10.95 0.69
C ASP A 274 -36.11 12.12 0.49
N CYS A 275 -36.35 12.51 -0.77
CA CYS A 275 -37.09 13.72 -1.14
C CYS A 275 -38.05 13.49 -2.33
N GLU A 276 -38.93 14.47 -2.59
CA GLU A 276 -39.81 14.57 -3.76
C GLU A 276 -39.53 15.88 -4.52
N VAL A 277 -39.54 15.86 -5.86
CA VAL A 277 -39.32 17.07 -6.67
C VAL A 277 -40.52 18.01 -6.56
N PHE A 278 -40.28 19.23 -6.08
CA PHE A 278 -41.30 20.27 -5.93
C PHE A 278 -41.19 21.38 -6.98
N LEU A 279 -39.98 21.72 -7.46
CA LEU A 279 -39.81 22.66 -8.57
C LEU A 279 -38.59 22.31 -9.43
N GLY A 280 -38.74 22.45 -10.74
CA GLY A 280 -37.70 22.15 -11.73
C GLY A 280 -37.84 20.78 -12.40
N ARG A 281 -36.85 20.48 -13.24
CA ARG A 281 -36.65 19.22 -13.96
C ARG A 281 -35.14 19.04 -14.10
N SER A 282 -34.65 17.82 -13.89
CA SER A 282 -33.23 17.52 -13.81
C SER A 282 -32.99 16.04 -14.10
N THR A 283 -31.83 15.70 -14.66
CA THR A 283 -31.35 14.33 -14.73
C THR A 283 -30.56 14.01 -13.48
N ILE A 284 -30.96 12.99 -12.74
CA ILE A 284 -30.18 12.47 -11.60
C ILE A 284 -29.45 11.20 -11.99
N THR A 285 -28.28 10.97 -11.40
CA THR A 285 -27.70 9.63 -11.33
C THR A 285 -27.94 9.00 -9.96
N ILE A 286 -28.34 7.73 -10.02
CA ILE A 286 -28.40 6.80 -8.89
C ILE A 286 -27.45 5.61 -9.10
N GLU A 287 -26.63 5.65 -10.16
CA GLU A 287 -25.64 4.63 -10.55
C GLU A 287 -24.83 4.11 -9.35
N HIS A 288 -24.33 5.03 -8.53
CA HIS A 288 -23.54 4.69 -7.34
C HIS A 288 -24.37 3.98 -6.26
N LEU A 289 -25.64 4.35 -6.05
CA LEU A 289 -26.54 3.75 -5.06
C LEU A 289 -27.19 2.43 -5.52
N THR A 290 -27.55 2.30 -6.80
CA THR A 290 -28.42 1.23 -7.33
C THR A 290 -27.79 0.40 -8.45
N GLY A 291 -26.64 0.81 -8.98
CA GLY A 291 -26.00 0.21 -10.16
C GLY A 291 -26.60 0.64 -11.50
N GLU A 292 -27.67 1.44 -11.52
CA GLU A 292 -28.30 1.89 -12.77
C GLU A 292 -27.43 2.94 -13.49
N VAL A 293 -26.62 2.48 -14.45
CA VAL A 293 -25.70 3.32 -15.27
C VAL A 293 -26.43 4.37 -16.13
N LYS A 294 -27.75 4.25 -16.32
CA LYS A 294 -28.56 5.21 -17.07
C LYS A 294 -29.12 6.29 -16.13
N PRO A 295 -28.72 7.57 -16.29
CA PRO A 295 -29.32 8.65 -15.51
C PRO A 295 -30.82 8.76 -15.76
N VAL A 296 -31.58 8.98 -14.69
CA VAL A 296 -33.05 9.04 -14.71
C VAL A 296 -33.48 10.50 -14.65
N GLU A 297 -34.28 10.93 -15.63
CA GLU A 297 -34.89 12.25 -15.64
C GLU A 297 -36.03 12.31 -14.61
N LYS A 298 -36.02 13.35 -13.77
CA LYS A 298 -36.99 13.57 -12.70
C LYS A 298 -37.77 14.87 -12.92
N LYS A 299 -39.07 14.81 -12.65
CA LYS A 299 -40.09 15.85 -12.86
C LYS A 299 -40.88 16.07 -11.56
N PHE A 300 -41.70 17.11 -11.53
CA PHE A 300 -42.59 17.43 -10.42
C PHE A 300 -43.37 16.19 -9.92
N GLY A 301 -43.29 15.92 -8.60
CA GLY A 301 -43.92 14.77 -7.96
C GLY A 301 -43.10 13.47 -7.95
N ASP A 302 -41.96 13.40 -8.65
CA ASP A 302 -41.10 12.22 -8.58
C ASP A 302 -40.31 12.13 -7.26
N ASN A 303 -40.23 10.93 -6.69
CA ASN A 303 -39.35 10.65 -5.54
C ASN A 303 -37.89 10.46 -5.97
N ILE A 304 -36.97 10.90 -5.11
CA ILE A 304 -35.51 10.82 -5.23
C ILE A 304 -34.93 10.28 -3.90
N PRO A 305 -34.10 9.21 -3.91
CA PRO A 305 -33.50 8.68 -2.69
C PRO A 305 -32.35 9.55 -2.18
N GLY A 306 -32.15 9.58 -0.85
CA GLY A 306 -31.01 10.24 -0.22
C GLY A 306 -29.69 9.63 -0.70
N GLY A 307 -28.74 10.50 -1.03
CA GLY A 307 -27.46 10.18 -1.67
C GLY A 307 -27.47 10.30 -3.19
N ALA A 308 -28.62 10.38 -3.87
CA ALA A 308 -28.68 10.56 -5.34
C ALA A 308 -28.00 11.87 -5.78
N ARG A 309 -27.41 11.91 -6.98
CA ARG A 309 -26.64 13.07 -7.44
C ARG A 309 -27.32 13.79 -8.61
N ASN A 310 -27.50 15.10 -8.47
CA ASN A 310 -27.98 15.98 -9.55
C ASN A 310 -26.87 16.12 -10.61
N LEU A 311 -27.17 15.86 -11.89
CA LEU A 311 -26.23 16.07 -12.99
C LEU A 311 -26.38 17.45 -13.64
N ASP A 312 -27.62 17.88 -13.88
CA ASP A 312 -27.94 19.09 -14.62
C ASP A 312 -29.17 19.83 -14.08
N GLY A 313 -29.16 21.16 -14.23
CA GLY A 313 -30.21 22.03 -13.72
C GLY A 313 -30.15 22.24 -12.20
N MET A 314 -31.06 23.08 -11.71
CA MET A 314 -31.28 23.36 -10.29
C MET A 314 -32.72 23.00 -9.95
N MET A 315 -32.92 22.31 -8.83
CA MET A 315 -34.23 21.83 -8.41
C MET A 315 -34.51 22.17 -6.94
N ILE A 316 -35.79 22.39 -6.65
CA ILE A 316 -36.30 22.46 -5.28
C ILE A 316 -36.95 21.12 -4.97
N VAL A 317 -36.49 20.45 -3.92
CA VAL A 317 -37.01 19.15 -3.48
C VAL A 317 -37.55 19.25 -2.06
N LYS A 318 -38.57 18.48 -1.73
CA LYS A 318 -39.21 18.45 -0.42
C LYS A 318 -38.79 17.21 0.35
N ALA A 319 -38.28 17.38 1.57
CA ALA A 319 -37.86 16.25 2.42
C ALA A 319 -39.05 15.34 2.78
N LYS A 320 -38.92 14.02 2.54
CA LYS A 320 -39.93 13.00 2.85
C LYS A 320 -39.61 12.18 4.10
N LYS A 321 -38.33 12.08 4.48
CA LYS A 321 -37.85 11.30 5.64
C LYS A 321 -36.82 12.07 6.45
N THR A 322 -36.66 11.71 7.72
CA THR A 322 -35.54 12.20 8.54
C THR A 322 -34.21 11.60 8.09
N TRP A 323 -33.09 12.19 8.51
CA TRP A 323 -31.75 11.62 8.27
C TRP A 323 -31.66 10.13 8.66
N LYS A 324 -32.17 9.77 9.85
CA LYS A 324 -32.10 8.40 10.39
C LYS A 324 -32.81 7.35 9.52
N GLU A 325 -33.88 7.76 8.85
CA GLU A 325 -34.74 6.89 8.03
C GLU A 325 -34.38 6.94 6.52
N SER A 326 -33.45 7.81 6.14
CA SER A 326 -32.98 7.96 4.76
C SER A 326 -32.34 6.67 4.22
N THR A 327 -32.43 6.49 2.91
CA THR A 327 -31.85 5.33 2.21
C THR A 327 -30.34 5.25 2.47
N LEU A 328 -29.65 6.39 2.45
CA LEU A 328 -28.21 6.49 2.71
C LEU A 328 -27.83 6.08 4.14
N ASN A 329 -28.47 6.65 5.17
CA ASN A 329 -28.15 6.31 6.57
C ASN A 329 -28.44 4.82 6.87
N ARG A 330 -29.48 4.24 6.26
CA ARG A 330 -29.80 2.81 6.40
C ARG A 330 -28.70 1.91 5.79
N ILE A 331 -28.15 2.28 4.64
CA ILE A 331 -27.00 1.58 4.04
C ILE A 331 -25.77 1.70 4.97
N MET A 332 -25.50 2.87 5.53
CA MET A 332 -24.39 3.08 6.48
C MET A 332 -24.52 2.20 7.73
N GLN A 333 -25.70 2.21 8.38
CA GLN A 333 -25.93 1.43 9.59
C GLN A 333 -25.80 -0.09 9.35
N LEU A 334 -26.42 -0.62 8.28
CA LEU A 334 -26.33 -2.04 7.93
C LEU A 334 -24.89 -2.47 7.59
N THR A 335 -24.06 -1.54 7.11
CA THR A 335 -22.64 -1.76 6.83
C THR A 335 -21.83 -1.82 8.12
N GLU A 336 -22.04 -0.87 9.04
CA GLU A 336 -21.36 -0.79 10.34
C GLU A 336 -21.68 -2.01 11.23
N GLU A 337 -22.97 -2.37 11.35
CA GLU A 337 -23.43 -3.55 12.09
C GLU A 337 -22.79 -4.87 11.61
N ALA A 338 -22.55 -4.99 10.30
CA ALA A 338 -21.97 -6.18 9.70
C ALA A 338 -20.43 -6.26 9.86
N GLN A 339 -19.72 -5.14 9.72
CA GLN A 339 -18.26 -5.07 9.91
C GLN A 339 -17.82 -5.39 11.35
N LEU A 340 -18.67 -5.16 12.36
CA LEU A 340 -18.38 -5.51 13.76
C LEU A 340 -18.31 -7.03 14.01
N SER A 341 -18.62 -7.89 13.02
CA SER A 341 -18.65 -9.34 13.21
C SER A 341 -17.28 -10.04 13.01
N LYS A 342 -16.67 -10.49 14.11
CA LYS A 342 -15.34 -11.17 14.13
C LYS A 342 -15.21 -12.31 13.08
N PRO A 343 -14.07 -12.49 12.39
CA PRO A 343 -13.86 -13.58 11.43
C PRO A 343 -14.10 -15.00 12.00
N ARG A 344 -14.54 -15.94 11.15
CA ARG A 344 -14.85 -17.33 11.57
C ARG A 344 -13.65 -18.08 12.15
N LEU A 345 -12.45 -17.87 11.62
CA LEU A 345 -11.23 -18.56 12.09
C LEU A 345 -10.79 -18.08 13.47
N GLN A 346 -10.85 -16.76 13.73
CA GLN A 346 -10.57 -16.18 15.04
C GLN A 346 -11.55 -16.73 16.09
N ARG A 347 -12.87 -16.67 15.80
CA ARG A 347 -13.91 -17.29 16.65
C ARG A 347 -13.73 -18.79 16.91
N TRP A 348 -13.01 -19.51 16.05
CA TRP A 348 -12.64 -20.92 16.28
C TRP A 348 -11.39 -21.05 17.16
N LEU A 349 -10.36 -20.24 16.93
CA LEU A 349 -9.14 -20.19 17.76
C LEU A 349 -9.48 -19.79 19.20
N ASP A 350 -10.34 -18.78 19.40
CA ASP A 350 -10.81 -18.33 20.72
C ASP A 350 -11.46 -19.49 21.49
N LYS A 351 -12.44 -20.15 20.87
CA LYS A 351 -13.19 -21.29 21.44
C LYS A 351 -12.33 -22.52 21.65
N PHE A 352 -11.31 -22.74 20.81
CA PHE A 352 -10.33 -23.80 21.03
C PHE A 352 -9.44 -23.47 22.23
N GLY A 353 -8.88 -22.26 22.28
CA GLY A 353 -8.00 -21.78 23.34
C GLY A 353 -8.67 -21.78 24.72
N GLU A 354 -9.95 -21.41 24.80
CA GLU A 354 -10.74 -21.45 26.03
C GLU A 354 -10.90 -22.89 26.55
N ARG A 355 -11.32 -23.82 25.69
CA ARG A 355 -11.49 -25.25 26.04
C ARG A 355 -10.16 -25.89 26.43
N TYR A 356 -9.10 -25.59 25.68
CA TYR A 356 -7.75 -26.07 25.93
C TYR A 356 -7.23 -25.58 27.29
N SER A 357 -7.38 -24.29 27.58
CA SER A 357 -6.87 -23.68 28.82
C SER A 357 -7.57 -24.22 30.06
N LYS A 358 -8.90 -24.41 29.99
CA LYS A 358 -9.68 -25.11 31.03
C LYS A 358 -9.18 -26.54 31.23
N ALA A 359 -8.92 -27.29 30.16
CA ALA A 359 -8.42 -28.67 30.26
C ALA A 359 -7.03 -28.78 30.90
N VAL A 360 -6.07 -27.91 30.52
CA VAL A 360 -4.71 -27.91 31.11
C VAL A 360 -4.75 -27.55 32.60
N ILE A 361 -5.55 -26.56 33.00
CA ILE A 361 -5.68 -26.16 34.42
C ILE A 361 -6.32 -27.29 35.23
N ILE A 362 -7.43 -27.88 34.76
CA ILE A 362 -8.10 -29.00 35.44
C ILE A 362 -7.16 -30.21 35.57
N LEU A 363 -6.41 -30.55 34.52
CA LEU A 363 -5.45 -31.66 34.56
C LEU A 363 -4.28 -31.38 35.52
N SER A 364 -3.81 -30.14 35.60
CA SER A 364 -2.76 -29.73 36.54
C SER A 364 -3.23 -29.84 38.00
N VAL A 365 -4.46 -29.38 38.29
CA VAL A 365 -5.09 -29.56 39.61
C VAL A 365 -5.29 -31.05 39.93
N ALA A 366 -5.75 -31.85 38.97
CA ALA A 366 -5.91 -33.29 39.14
C ALA A 366 -4.57 -33.98 39.46
N VAL A 367 -3.48 -33.65 38.75
CA VAL A 367 -2.13 -34.15 39.06
C VAL A 367 -1.71 -33.76 40.47
N ALA A 368 -1.93 -32.50 40.90
CA ALA A 368 -1.55 -32.05 42.24
C ALA A 368 -2.17 -32.91 43.36
N PHE A 369 -3.48 -33.17 43.28
CA PHE A 369 -4.23 -33.88 44.32
C PHE A 369 -4.24 -35.42 44.17
N MET A 370 -4.19 -35.97 42.96
CA MET A 370 -4.22 -37.42 42.72
C MET A 370 -2.81 -38.05 42.75
N GLY A 371 -1.76 -37.29 42.42
CA GLY A 371 -0.37 -37.73 42.44
C GLY A 371 0.12 -38.37 43.75
N PRO A 372 -0.20 -37.82 44.95
CA PRO A 372 0.18 -38.41 46.23
C PRO A 372 -0.55 -39.73 46.49
N PHE A 373 -1.81 -39.83 46.08
CA PHE A 373 -2.66 -41.00 46.32
C PHE A 373 -2.30 -42.17 45.40
N LEU A 374 -2.10 -41.91 44.10
CA LEU A 374 -1.81 -42.94 43.10
C LEU A 374 -0.33 -43.36 43.05
N PHE A 375 0.60 -42.42 43.20
CA PHE A 375 2.03 -42.67 43.00
C PHE A 375 2.89 -42.49 44.26
N LYS A 376 2.27 -42.28 45.44
CA LYS A 376 2.94 -42.05 46.73
C LYS A 376 3.95 -40.88 46.71
N TRP A 377 3.73 -39.88 45.85
CA TRP A 377 4.58 -38.70 45.78
C TRP A 377 4.36 -37.78 46.99
N PRO A 378 5.42 -37.16 47.55
CA PRO A 378 5.25 -36.15 48.58
C PRO A 378 4.47 -34.95 48.02
N PHE A 379 3.55 -34.37 48.81
CA PHE A 379 2.69 -33.29 48.33
C PHE A 379 3.49 -32.02 48.03
N PHE A 380 4.25 -31.54 49.04
CA PHE A 380 5.28 -30.52 48.90
C PHE A 380 6.68 -31.15 48.87
N SER A 381 7.60 -30.57 48.09
CA SER A 381 9.01 -31.00 48.05
C SER A 381 9.68 -30.78 49.41
N THR A 382 10.06 -31.86 50.10
CA THR A 382 10.54 -31.80 51.48
C THR A 382 12.04 -31.48 51.56
N SER A 383 12.39 -30.27 51.98
CA SER A 383 13.79 -29.81 52.15
C SER A 383 14.41 -30.27 53.49
N ALA A 384 14.38 -31.58 53.76
CA ALA A 384 14.72 -32.17 55.06
C ALA A 384 15.97 -33.07 55.04
N ALA A 385 17.08 -32.58 54.46
CA ALA A 385 18.37 -33.29 54.47
C ALA A 385 19.59 -32.35 54.28
N PHE A 386 19.71 -31.27 55.07
CA PHE A 386 21.00 -30.56 55.19
C PHE A 386 21.22 -29.94 56.58
N SER A 387 21.37 -30.80 57.59
CA SER A 387 22.04 -30.43 58.84
C SER A 387 23.42 -31.08 58.86
N SER A 388 24.45 -30.24 58.94
CA SER A 388 25.86 -30.57 59.19
C SER A 388 26.69 -31.27 58.08
N ALA A 389 27.99 -30.96 58.11
CA ALA A 389 29.14 -31.58 57.44
C ALA A 389 29.36 -31.39 55.92
N CYS A 390 30.62 -31.64 55.52
CA CYS A 390 31.21 -31.68 54.17
C CYS A 390 31.30 -30.37 53.35
N VAL A 391 32.33 -29.62 53.73
CA VAL A 391 33.08 -28.65 52.94
C VAL A 391 33.73 -29.25 51.67
N SER A 392 33.74 -28.48 50.57
CA SER A 392 34.68 -28.50 49.40
C SER A 392 34.51 -29.43 48.17
N VAL A 393 35.02 -28.86 47.05
CA VAL A 393 35.40 -29.40 45.72
C VAL A 393 34.29 -29.64 44.66
N ASP A 394 34.59 -29.22 43.42
CA ASP A 394 33.82 -29.45 42.19
C ASP A 394 33.75 -30.92 41.74
N VAL A 395 32.70 -31.30 41.00
CA VAL A 395 32.76 -31.97 39.68
C VAL A 395 31.34 -32.17 39.10
N ILE A 396 31.21 -32.21 37.78
CA ILE A 396 29.95 -32.42 37.06
C ILE A 396 29.63 -33.93 36.96
N VAL A 397 28.54 -34.40 37.56
CA VAL A 397 27.96 -35.73 37.33
C VAL A 397 26.43 -35.65 37.28
N PHE A 398 25.81 -36.46 36.41
CA PHE A 398 24.36 -36.65 36.35
C PHE A 398 23.84 -37.40 37.59
N GLY A 399 22.63 -37.04 38.06
CA GLY A 399 21.80 -37.99 38.82
C GLY A 399 21.64 -37.81 40.34
N SER A 400 21.28 -36.60 40.80
CA SER A 400 20.62 -36.44 42.12
C SER A 400 19.12 -36.26 41.95
N ILE A 401 18.34 -37.32 42.18
CA ILE A 401 16.87 -37.27 42.13
C ILE A 401 16.34 -36.56 43.39
N VAL A 402 16.31 -35.23 43.35
CA VAL A 402 15.50 -34.45 44.28
C VAL A 402 14.04 -34.83 44.02
N CYS A 403 13.38 -35.40 45.03
CA CYS A 403 11.99 -35.86 44.94
C CYS A 403 11.01 -34.69 44.84
N ARG A 404 10.91 -34.11 43.64
CA ARG A 404 9.98 -33.03 43.29
C ARG A 404 8.55 -33.49 43.54
N GLY A 405 7.91 -32.82 44.50
CA GLY A 405 6.58 -33.18 44.98
C GLY A 405 5.47 -32.96 43.96
N SER A 406 4.28 -33.48 44.29
CA SER A 406 3.10 -33.46 43.41
C SER A 406 2.75 -32.05 42.92
N VAL A 407 2.81 -31.05 43.81
CA VAL A 407 2.58 -29.63 43.46
C VAL A 407 3.60 -29.13 42.43
N TYR A 408 4.90 -29.48 42.55
CA TYR A 408 5.90 -29.08 41.56
C TYR A 408 5.63 -29.71 40.18
N ARG A 409 5.18 -30.96 40.15
CA ARG A 409 4.83 -31.66 38.89
C ARG A 409 3.57 -31.09 38.25
N ALA A 410 2.59 -30.67 39.04
CA ALA A 410 1.40 -29.96 38.56
C ALA A 410 1.74 -28.58 37.96
N LEU A 411 2.58 -27.79 38.63
CA LEU A 411 3.02 -26.50 38.10
C LEU A 411 3.91 -26.69 36.84
N GLY A 412 4.79 -27.69 36.83
CA GLY A 412 5.59 -28.07 35.66
C GLY A 412 4.77 -28.63 34.48
N LEU A 413 3.60 -29.21 34.74
CA LEU A 413 2.62 -29.57 33.71
C LEU A 413 1.92 -28.33 33.14
N MET A 414 1.51 -27.39 34.00
CA MET A 414 0.89 -26.13 33.57
C MET A 414 1.84 -25.28 32.70
N VAL A 415 3.13 -25.22 33.07
CA VAL A 415 4.19 -24.58 32.27
C VAL A 415 4.43 -25.32 30.94
N ALA A 416 4.59 -26.65 30.96
CA ALA A 416 4.79 -27.42 29.73
C ALA A 416 3.57 -27.42 28.79
N GLY A 417 2.36 -27.31 29.35
CA GLY A 417 1.10 -27.17 28.63
C GLY A 417 0.81 -25.75 28.11
N SER A 418 1.67 -24.77 28.42
CA SER A 418 1.49 -23.37 28.05
C SER A 418 1.74 -23.20 26.53
N PRO A 419 0.73 -22.80 25.72
CA PRO A 419 0.77 -22.99 24.27
C PRO A 419 1.50 -21.86 23.53
N CYS A 420 2.73 -21.56 23.92
CA CYS A 420 3.54 -20.45 23.38
C CYS A 420 3.72 -20.52 21.85
N ALA A 421 3.79 -21.73 21.27
CA ALA A 421 3.86 -21.94 19.83
C ALA A 421 2.53 -21.64 19.10
N LEU A 422 1.39 -21.79 19.79
CA LEU A 422 0.06 -21.54 19.23
C LEU A 422 -0.23 -20.03 19.13
N ALA A 423 0.27 -19.25 20.08
CA ALA A 423 0.16 -17.78 20.10
C ALA A 423 0.88 -17.08 18.93
N VAL A 424 1.73 -17.80 18.18
CA VAL A 424 2.41 -17.30 16.97
C VAL A 424 1.67 -17.74 15.69
N ALA A 425 0.62 -18.56 15.77
CA ALA A 425 -0.16 -18.98 14.60
C ALA A 425 -0.82 -17.79 13.84
N PRO A 426 -1.29 -16.71 14.48
CA PRO A 426 -1.77 -15.52 13.77
C PRO A 426 -0.69 -14.81 12.94
N LEU A 427 0.60 -14.94 13.29
CA LEU A 427 1.70 -14.40 12.48
C LEU A 427 1.83 -15.13 11.12
N ALA A 428 1.41 -16.40 11.05
CA ALA A 428 1.28 -17.13 9.79
C ALA A 428 0.10 -16.62 8.94
N TYR A 429 -0.94 -16.07 9.56
CA TYR A 429 -2.04 -15.38 8.86
C TYR A 429 -1.57 -14.01 8.36
N ALA A 430 -0.92 -13.20 9.19
CA ALA A 430 -0.34 -11.90 8.80
C ALA A 430 0.64 -12.01 7.63
N THR A 431 1.52 -13.03 7.63
CA THR A 431 2.44 -13.28 6.50
C THR A 431 1.73 -13.80 5.25
N ALA A 432 0.60 -14.51 5.37
CA ALA A 432 -0.23 -14.89 4.23
C ALA A 432 -0.97 -13.69 3.62
N VAL A 433 -1.48 -12.75 4.45
CA VAL A 433 -2.07 -11.48 4.00
C VAL A 433 -1.01 -10.64 3.27
N SER A 434 0.18 -10.49 3.86
CA SER A 434 1.31 -9.78 3.24
C SER A 434 1.73 -10.37 1.88
N ALA A 435 1.61 -11.70 1.70
CA ALA A 435 1.93 -12.37 0.44
C ALA A 435 0.91 -12.11 -0.70
N CYS A 436 -0.28 -11.57 -0.41
CA CYS A 436 -1.28 -11.21 -1.43
C CYS A 436 -1.09 -9.80 -2.00
N ALA A 437 -0.27 -8.94 -1.39
CA ALA A 437 -0.26 -7.50 -1.63
C ALA A 437 0.70 -7.01 -2.73
N LYS A 438 0.61 -7.51 -3.99
CA LYS A 438 1.39 -6.97 -5.14
C LYS A 438 0.66 -6.99 -6.50
N LYS A 439 0.63 -5.80 -7.16
CA LYS A 439 0.16 -5.46 -8.54
C LYS A 439 -1.37 -5.49 -8.76
N PRO A 440 -1.92 -4.83 -9.82
CA PRO A 440 -1.51 -3.65 -10.64
C PRO A 440 -2.67 -2.59 -10.76
N GLY A 441 -2.74 -1.78 -11.84
CA GLY A 441 -3.87 -0.88 -12.19
C GLY A 441 -4.90 -1.48 -13.18
N PHE A 442 -5.89 -0.74 -13.72
CA PHE A 442 -5.89 0.67 -14.23
C PHE A 442 -7.10 1.52 -13.69
N GLY A 443 -7.82 2.47 -14.34
CA GLY A 443 -7.83 3.08 -15.69
C GLY A 443 -9.03 4.07 -15.93
N GLY A 444 -9.03 4.90 -17.00
CA GLY A 444 -10.22 5.70 -17.44
C GLY A 444 -9.97 7.07 -18.12
N GLY A 445 -10.92 7.60 -18.92
CA GLY A 445 -10.79 8.90 -19.65
C GLY A 445 -12.09 9.44 -20.32
N LYS A 446 -12.08 10.69 -20.85
CA LYS A 446 -13.22 11.46 -21.43
C LYS A 446 -12.69 12.76 -22.11
N THR A 447 -13.25 13.46 -23.12
CA THR A 447 -14.39 13.27 -24.08
C THR A 447 -14.22 14.25 -25.29
N LEU A 448 -14.96 14.09 -26.41
CA LEU A 448 -15.18 15.14 -27.45
C LEU A 448 -16.64 15.14 -27.97
N LYS A 449 -17.09 16.23 -28.62
CA LYS A 449 -18.52 16.49 -28.92
C LYS A 449 -19.01 15.89 -30.25
N ALA A 450 -20.16 15.22 -30.20
CA ALA A 450 -21.04 14.92 -31.33
C ALA A 450 -22.51 14.92 -30.88
N SER A 451 -23.46 15.16 -31.79
CA SER A 451 -24.89 15.19 -31.47
C SER A 451 -25.52 13.80 -31.57
N ILE A 452 -25.73 13.17 -30.41
CA ILE A 452 -26.41 11.88 -30.24
C ILE A 452 -27.78 12.10 -29.57
N GLY A 453 -28.78 11.30 -29.94
CA GLY A 453 -30.12 11.40 -29.35
C GLY A 453 -31.07 10.27 -29.78
N SER A 454 -32.33 10.37 -29.37
CA SER A 454 -33.37 9.40 -29.78
C SER A 454 -33.59 9.44 -31.30
N VAL A 455 -34.19 8.38 -31.84
CA VAL A 455 -34.48 8.27 -33.27
C VAL A 455 -35.44 9.38 -33.72
N GLU A 456 -36.40 9.80 -32.90
CA GLU A 456 -37.26 10.97 -33.19
C GLU A 456 -36.48 12.28 -33.15
N TYR A 457 -35.62 12.50 -32.14
CA TYR A 457 -34.83 13.72 -32.02
C TYR A 457 -33.89 13.88 -33.23
N ILE A 458 -33.18 12.82 -33.62
CA ILE A 458 -32.27 12.87 -34.77
C ILE A 458 -33.03 13.00 -36.09
N THR A 459 -34.20 12.35 -36.26
CA THR A 459 -35.03 12.55 -37.47
C THR A 459 -35.71 13.93 -37.54
N SER A 460 -35.77 14.69 -36.44
CA SER A 460 -36.23 16.09 -36.43
C SER A 460 -35.16 17.09 -36.93
N LEU A 461 -33.89 16.69 -36.99
CA LEU A 461 -32.78 17.55 -37.44
C LEU A 461 -32.59 17.57 -38.98
N PHE A 462 -33.34 16.76 -39.73
CA PHE A 462 -33.26 16.71 -41.19
C PHE A 462 -34.43 17.45 -41.85
N PRO A 463 -34.19 18.48 -42.68
CA PRO A 463 -35.26 19.29 -43.28
C PRO A 463 -35.95 18.62 -44.48
N SER A 464 -35.74 17.32 -44.74
CA SER A 464 -36.32 16.60 -45.87
C SER A 464 -37.18 15.40 -45.44
N ASN A 465 -38.44 15.38 -45.89
CA ASN A 465 -39.40 14.30 -45.61
C ASN A 465 -38.98 12.94 -46.19
N GLY A 466 -38.03 12.91 -47.13
CA GLY A 466 -37.55 11.67 -47.76
C GLY A 466 -36.48 10.94 -46.94
N GLU A 467 -35.62 11.67 -46.22
CA GLU A 467 -34.53 11.07 -45.44
C GLU A 467 -35.03 10.52 -44.11
N SER A 468 -35.85 11.30 -43.38
CA SER A 468 -36.43 10.88 -42.08
C SER A 468 -37.34 9.66 -42.18
N LYS A 469 -37.86 9.33 -43.38
CA LYS A 469 -38.64 8.11 -43.61
C LYS A 469 -37.76 6.86 -43.73
N LYS A 470 -36.64 6.95 -44.46
CA LYS A 470 -35.65 5.87 -44.60
C LYS A 470 -35.01 5.47 -43.28
N VAL A 471 -34.77 6.44 -42.39
CA VAL A 471 -34.22 6.18 -41.04
C VAL A 471 -35.17 5.33 -40.20
N LYS A 472 -36.50 5.53 -40.33
CA LYS A 472 -37.51 4.72 -39.65
C LYS A 472 -37.64 3.32 -40.26
N GLU A 473 -37.72 3.22 -41.58
CA GLU A 473 -37.73 1.92 -42.29
C GLU A 473 -36.49 1.07 -41.95
N ALA A 474 -35.30 1.68 -41.80
CA ALA A 474 -34.07 0.99 -41.38
C ALA A 474 -34.00 0.61 -39.89
N PHE A 475 -34.81 1.26 -39.04
CA PHE A 475 -34.99 0.91 -37.63
C PHE A 475 -35.95 -0.30 -37.51
N ASP A 476 -37.11 -0.23 -38.17
CA ASP A 476 -38.15 -1.26 -38.15
C ASP A 476 -37.71 -2.59 -38.80
N THR A 477 -36.82 -2.53 -39.80
CA THR A 477 -36.28 -3.73 -40.50
C THR A 477 -34.98 -4.27 -39.90
N SER A 478 -34.52 -3.75 -38.75
CA SER A 478 -33.27 -4.18 -38.13
C SER A 478 -33.38 -5.60 -37.53
N SER A 479 -32.32 -6.40 -37.71
CA SER A 479 -32.28 -7.83 -37.31
C SER A 479 -32.35 -8.11 -35.80
N TYR A 480 -32.51 -7.07 -34.98
CA TYR A 480 -32.51 -7.12 -33.51
C TYR A 480 -33.82 -6.60 -32.88
N GLY A 481 -34.76 -6.11 -33.70
CA GLY A 481 -36.03 -5.54 -33.24
C GLY A 481 -35.93 -4.10 -32.74
N GLY A 482 -37.04 -3.35 -32.84
CA GLY A 482 -37.07 -1.92 -32.53
C GLY A 482 -36.75 -1.56 -31.08
N ASP A 483 -37.04 -2.45 -30.13
CA ASP A 483 -36.87 -2.20 -28.68
C ASP A 483 -35.40 -2.04 -28.23
N PHE A 484 -34.43 -2.39 -29.09
CA PHE A 484 -33.00 -2.47 -28.73
C PHE A 484 -32.08 -1.50 -29.49
N VAL A 485 -32.63 -0.56 -30.27
CA VAL A 485 -31.86 0.48 -30.98
C VAL A 485 -32.09 1.83 -30.29
N GLN A 486 -31.25 2.18 -29.32
CA GLN A 486 -31.54 3.28 -28.39
C GLN A 486 -31.01 4.66 -28.81
N ALA A 487 -30.12 4.74 -29.79
CA ALA A 487 -29.62 6.03 -30.27
C ALA A 487 -29.34 6.04 -31.78
N ALA A 488 -29.53 7.21 -32.39
CA ALA A 488 -28.95 7.53 -33.68
C ALA A 488 -27.86 8.61 -33.49
N LEU A 489 -26.81 8.54 -34.32
CA LEU A 489 -25.80 9.59 -34.42
C LEU A 489 -25.86 10.19 -35.82
N SER A 490 -25.83 11.52 -35.91
CA SER A 490 -25.65 12.25 -37.16
C SER A 490 -24.29 12.94 -37.15
N VAL A 491 -23.40 12.51 -38.05
CA VAL A 491 -22.13 13.18 -38.37
C VAL A 491 -22.03 13.26 -39.89
N ASP A 492 -21.79 14.46 -40.42
CA ASP A 492 -21.62 14.75 -41.86
C ASP A 492 -22.65 14.05 -42.76
N LYS A 493 -23.93 14.19 -42.38
CA LYS A 493 -25.13 13.65 -43.05
C LYS A 493 -25.21 12.11 -43.14
N LYS A 494 -24.35 11.37 -42.45
CA LYS A 494 -24.51 9.93 -42.24
C LYS A 494 -25.25 9.67 -40.94
N VAL A 495 -26.37 8.94 -41.01
CA VAL A 495 -27.09 8.43 -39.84
C VAL A 495 -26.57 7.04 -39.52
N THR A 496 -26.07 6.86 -38.30
CA THR A 496 -25.64 5.54 -37.78
C THR A 496 -26.52 5.16 -36.59
N LEU A 497 -27.07 3.94 -36.62
CA LEU A 497 -27.86 3.38 -35.53
C LEU A 497 -26.95 2.67 -34.51
N PHE A 498 -27.17 2.91 -33.22
CA PHE A 498 -26.37 2.35 -32.14
C PHE A 498 -27.19 1.33 -31.34
N HIS A 499 -26.73 0.09 -31.39
CA HIS A 499 -27.09 -0.95 -30.43
C HIS A 499 -26.03 -1.00 -29.34
N PHE A 500 -26.47 -1.02 -28.08
CA PHE A 500 -25.60 -1.17 -26.92
C PHE A 500 -25.93 -2.50 -26.21
N GLU A 501 -24.90 -3.30 -25.97
CA GLU A 501 -24.96 -4.59 -25.29
C GLU A 501 -23.86 -4.59 -24.23
N ASP A 502 -24.19 -4.94 -22.98
CA ASP A 502 -23.16 -5.25 -22.00
C ASP A 502 -22.58 -6.64 -22.27
N LYS A 503 -21.25 -6.76 -22.21
CA LYS A 503 -20.53 -7.97 -22.59
C LYS A 503 -19.74 -8.52 -21.41
N PRO A 504 -19.92 -9.80 -21.03
CA PRO A 504 -19.14 -10.40 -19.98
C PRO A 504 -17.64 -10.33 -20.31
N ARG A 505 -16.83 -10.03 -19.29
CA ARG A 505 -15.37 -10.00 -19.36
C ARG A 505 -14.85 -11.32 -19.94
N ALA A 506 -13.81 -11.26 -20.78
CA ALA A 506 -13.32 -12.41 -21.55
C ALA A 506 -13.04 -13.67 -20.68
N ASP A 507 -12.38 -13.48 -19.54
CA ASP A 507 -12.01 -14.55 -18.60
C ASP A 507 -13.22 -15.16 -17.85
N SER A 508 -14.38 -14.48 -17.81
CA SER A 508 -15.46 -14.81 -16.86
C SER A 508 -15.97 -16.24 -16.99
N LEU A 509 -16.14 -16.75 -18.22
CA LEU A 509 -16.59 -18.13 -18.46
C LEU A 509 -15.59 -19.17 -17.92
N GLU A 510 -14.28 -18.92 -18.00
CA GLU A 510 -13.27 -19.81 -17.44
C GLU A 510 -13.21 -19.71 -15.91
N VAL A 511 -13.40 -18.52 -15.35
CA VAL A 511 -13.42 -18.29 -13.91
C VAL A 511 -14.63 -18.98 -13.26
N ILE A 512 -15.84 -18.81 -13.80
CA ILE A 512 -17.05 -19.47 -13.28
C ILE A 512 -16.88 -21.00 -13.32
N LYS A 513 -16.41 -21.57 -14.44
CA LYS A 513 -16.09 -23.01 -14.53
C LYS A 513 -15.03 -23.43 -13.52
N SER A 514 -13.96 -22.65 -13.35
CA SER A 514 -12.89 -22.95 -12.38
C SER A 514 -13.42 -22.98 -10.93
N LEU A 515 -14.35 -22.08 -10.57
CA LEU A 515 -15.00 -22.05 -9.26
C LEU A 515 -15.99 -23.22 -9.06
N GLN A 516 -16.72 -23.61 -10.11
CA GLN A 516 -17.59 -24.79 -10.10
C GLN A 516 -16.76 -26.09 -10.03
N ASP A 517 -15.90 -26.36 -11.01
CA ASP A 517 -15.19 -27.64 -11.19
C ASP A 517 -14.06 -27.86 -10.16
N LYS A 518 -13.19 -26.86 -9.96
CA LYS A 518 -12.00 -26.98 -9.08
C LYS A 518 -12.27 -26.42 -7.70
N GLY A 519 -13.16 -25.43 -7.60
CA GLY A 519 -13.66 -24.91 -6.34
C GLY A 519 -14.66 -25.86 -5.66
N ASN A 520 -15.48 -26.59 -6.42
CA ASN A 520 -16.69 -27.25 -5.94
C ASN A 520 -17.61 -26.26 -5.19
N LEU A 521 -17.86 -25.10 -5.82
CA LEU A 521 -18.69 -24.02 -5.30
C LEU A 521 -19.98 -23.88 -6.11
N ARG A 522 -21.11 -23.72 -5.40
CA ARG A 522 -22.34 -23.20 -5.99
C ARG A 522 -22.12 -21.72 -6.35
N VAL A 523 -22.53 -21.32 -7.54
CA VAL A 523 -22.41 -19.95 -8.05
C VAL A 523 -23.79 -19.44 -8.43
N MET A 524 -24.14 -18.26 -7.93
CA MET A 524 -25.39 -17.55 -8.20
C MET A 524 -25.08 -16.09 -8.57
N MET A 525 -25.97 -15.45 -9.33
CA MET A 525 -25.89 -14.04 -9.72
C MET A 525 -26.97 -13.24 -8.99
N LEU A 526 -26.58 -12.10 -8.40
CA LEU A 526 -27.49 -11.11 -7.81
C LEU A 526 -27.30 -9.79 -8.56
N THR A 527 -28.34 -9.26 -9.22
CA THR A 527 -28.27 -7.96 -9.90
C THR A 527 -29.52 -7.11 -9.71
N GLY A 528 -29.36 -5.79 -9.82
CA GLY A 528 -30.46 -4.83 -9.97
C GLY A 528 -31.01 -4.75 -11.39
N ASP A 529 -30.33 -5.34 -12.38
CA ASP A 529 -30.73 -5.27 -13.79
C ASP A 529 -32.11 -5.89 -14.07
N HIS A 530 -32.70 -5.48 -15.19
CA HIS A 530 -33.88 -6.13 -15.75
C HIS A 530 -33.58 -7.58 -16.18
N GLU A 531 -34.55 -8.48 -15.95
CA GLU A 531 -34.44 -9.93 -16.12
C GLU A 531 -33.79 -10.38 -17.44
N MET A 532 -34.23 -9.78 -18.56
CA MET A 532 -33.72 -10.09 -19.91
C MET A 532 -32.21 -9.81 -20.09
N SER A 533 -31.66 -8.84 -19.36
CA SER A 533 -30.21 -8.55 -19.37
C SER A 533 -29.46 -9.58 -18.53
N ALA A 534 -29.94 -9.80 -17.30
CA ALA A 534 -29.34 -10.73 -16.34
C ALA A 534 -29.22 -12.15 -16.91
N TRP A 535 -30.28 -12.69 -17.52
CA TRP A 535 -30.25 -14.02 -18.14
C TRP A 535 -29.34 -14.09 -19.37
N ARG A 536 -29.19 -13.02 -20.16
CA ARG A 536 -28.27 -12.99 -21.31
C ARG A 536 -26.82 -13.15 -20.85
N VAL A 537 -26.42 -12.38 -19.83
CA VAL A 537 -25.07 -12.46 -19.24
C VAL A 537 -24.87 -13.82 -18.54
N ALA A 538 -25.82 -14.27 -17.73
CA ALA A 538 -25.73 -15.54 -16.99
C ALA A 538 -25.58 -16.76 -17.92
N ASN A 539 -26.36 -16.83 -19.01
CA ASN A 539 -26.24 -17.89 -20.00
C ASN A 539 -24.88 -17.87 -20.72
N ALA A 540 -24.33 -16.67 -21.01
CA ALA A 540 -23.01 -16.54 -21.64
C ALA A 540 -21.85 -16.99 -20.73
N VAL A 541 -21.98 -16.90 -19.40
CA VAL A 541 -20.95 -17.35 -18.44
C VAL A 541 -21.23 -18.70 -17.76
N GLY A 542 -22.39 -19.31 -18.01
CA GLY A 542 -22.76 -20.63 -17.47
C GLY A 542 -23.30 -20.63 -16.03
N ILE A 543 -23.91 -19.53 -15.59
CA ILE A 543 -24.60 -19.45 -14.28
C ILE A 543 -26.05 -19.92 -14.43
N LYS A 544 -26.50 -20.79 -13.51
CA LYS A 544 -27.85 -21.41 -13.53
C LYS A 544 -28.83 -20.80 -12.54
N GLU A 545 -28.36 -19.93 -11.66
CA GLU A 545 -29.13 -19.34 -10.56
C GLU A 545 -28.94 -17.83 -10.59
N VAL A 546 -30.01 -17.10 -10.90
CA VAL A 546 -30.00 -15.68 -11.18
C VAL A 546 -31.17 -15.02 -10.44
N HIS A 547 -30.88 -13.93 -9.74
CA HIS A 547 -31.88 -13.06 -9.14
C HIS A 547 -31.65 -11.64 -9.68
N CYS A 548 -32.68 -11.07 -10.28
CA CYS A 548 -32.67 -9.80 -11.02
C CYS A 548 -33.61 -8.78 -10.37
N SER A 549 -33.44 -7.50 -10.72
CA SER A 549 -34.25 -6.38 -10.22
C SER A 549 -34.25 -6.25 -8.68
N LEU A 550 -33.15 -6.65 -8.03
CA LEU A 550 -32.95 -6.60 -6.58
C LEU A 550 -32.45 -5.23 -6.08
N LYS A 551 -32.98 -4.78 -4.93
CA LYS A 551 -32.44 -3.65 -4.15
C LYS A 551 -31.30 -4.08 -3.23
N PRO A 552 -30.54 -3.14 -2.62
CA PRO A 552 -29.54 -3.45 -1.59
C PRO A 552 -30.09 -4.29 -0.43
N GLU A 553 -31.31 -4.03 0.05
CA GLU A 553 -31.91 -4.83 1.11
C GLU A 553 -32.27 -6.26 0.66
N ASP A 554 -32.68 -6.43 -0.59
CA ASP A 554 -33.02 -7.75 -1.15
C ASP A 554 -31.75 -8.59 -1.37
N LYS A 555 -30.67 -7.96 -1.88
CA LYS A 555 -29.33 -8.57 -1.96
C LYS A 555 -28.83 -9.02 -0.59
N LEU A 556 -28.98 -8.17 0.43
CA LEU A 556 -28.63 -8.49 1.82
C LEU A 556 -29.51 -9.64 2.37
N TYR A 557 -30.80 -9.67 2.05
CA TYR A 557 -31.69 -10.77 2.43
C TYR A 557 -31.22 -12.10 1.83
N HIS A 558 -30.89 -12.14 0.53
CA HIS A 558 -30.33 -13.35 -0.10
C HIS A 558 -28.99 -13.79 0.53
N VAL A 559 -28.11 -12.86 0.90
CA VAL A 559 -26.82 -13.16 1.59
C VAL A 559 -27.01 -13.65 3.03
N THR A 560 -28.07 -13.22 3.72
CA THR A 560 -28.32 -13.59 5.12
C THR A 560 -29.21 -14.82 5.28
N SER A 561 -30.13 -15.08 4.34
CA SER A 561 -31.02 -16.25 4.36
C SER A 561 -30.33 -17.58 4.03
N ILE A 562 -29.13 -17.56 3.43
CA ILE A 562 -28.34 -18.76 3.13
C ILE A 562 -27.86 -19.41 4.45
N PRO A 563 -28.26 -20.66 4.76
CA PRO A 563 -27.92 -21.30 6.04
C PRO A 563 -26.42 -21.44 6.27
N ARG A 564 -25.94 -20.90 7.39
CA ARG A 564 -24.50 -20.83 7.72
C ARG A 564 -23.99 -22.07 8.48
N ASP A 565 -24.90 -22.88 9.03
CA ASP A 565 -24.60 -23.98 9.95
C ASP A 565 -24.24 -25.30 9.26
N THR A 566 -24.55 -25.46 7.96
CA THR A 566 -24.19 -26.64 7.14
C THR A 566 -22.70 -26.67 6.75
N GLY A 567 -21.86 -25.83 7.37
CA GLY A 567 -20.42 -25.73 7.10
C GLY A 567 -20.04 -24.85 5.91
N GLY A 568 -21.02 -24.31 5.18
CA GLY A 568 -20.81 -23.39 4.06
C GLY A 568 -20.27 -22.01 4.48
N GLY A 569 -19.30 -21.50 3.72
CA GLY A 569 -18.91 -20.09 3.71
C GLY A 569 -19.37 -19.43 2.42
N LEU A 570 -19.94 -18.22 2.52
CA LEU A 570 -20.43 -17.45 1.37
C LEU A 570 -19.40 -16.40 0.96
N ILE A 571 -19.01 -16.40 -0.31
CA ILE A 571 -18.15 -15.37 -0.90
C ILE A 571 -19.06 -14.46 -1.74
N MET A 572 -19.08 -13.17 -1.44
CA MET A 572 -19.75 -12.15 -2.26
C MET A 572 -18.69 -11.45 -3.13
N VAL A 573 -19.05 -11.12 -4.37
CA VAL A 573 -18.19 -10.36 -5.29
C VAL A 573 -19.02 -9.23 -5.92
N GLY A 574 -18.54 -8.00 -5.86
CA GLY A 574 -19.26 -6.82 -6.37
C GLY A 574 -18.37 -5.58 -6.51
N ASP A 575 -18.95 -4.43 -6.84
CA ASP A 575 -18.24 -3.16 -7.05
C ASP A 575 -18.99 -1.90 -6.56
N GLY A 576 -20.33 -1.86 -6.56
CA GLY A 576 -21.11 -0.69 -6.16
C GLY A 576 -21.39 -0.53 -4.65
N ILE A 577 -21.80 0.68 -4.22
CA ILE A 577 -22.38 0.93 -2.87
C ILE A 577 -23.57 0.00 -2.64
N ASN A 578 -24.33 -0.21 -3.72
CA ASN A 578 -25.39 -1.18 -3.94
C ASN A 578 -25.11 -2.59 -3.36
N ASP A 579 -23.85 -3.02 -3.34
CA ASP A 579 -23.42 -4.31 -2.83
C ASP A 579 -22.75 -4.24 -1.45
N ALA A 580 -22.42 -3.06 -0.92
CA ALA A 580 -21.67 -2.92 0.33
C ALA A 580 -22.33 -3.62 1.54
N PRO A 581 -23.65 -3.53 1.79
CA PRO A 581 -24.29 -4.30 2.86
C PRO A 581 -24.19 -5.82 2.65
N ALA A 582 -24.31 -6.27 1.40
CA ALA A 582 -24.22 -7.69 1.02
C ALA A 582 -22.77 -8.23 1.09
N LEU A 583 -21.77 -7.39 0.79
CA LEU A 583 -20.35 -7.67 0.98
C LEU A 583 -20.01 -7.78 2.47
N ALA A 584 -20.43 -6.81 3.28
CA ALA A 584 -20.21 -6.80 4.73
C ALA A 584 -20.84 -8.02 5.43
N ALA A 585 -22.05 -8.41 5.02
CA ALA A 585 -22.77 -9.53 5.60
C ALA A 585 -22.30 -10.91 5.11
N ALA A 586 -21.38 -10.98 4.14
CA ALA A 586 -20.85 -12.23 3.59
C ALA A 586 -19.98 -13.01 4.61
N THR A 587 -19.31 -14.07 4.15
CA THR A 587 -18.20 -14.69 4.91
C THR A 587 -16.83 -14.25 4.39
N VAL A 588 -16.77 -13.80 3.14
CA VAL A 588 -15.70 -12.98 2.54
C VAL A 588 -16.36 -12.05 1.52
N GLY A 589 -16.23 -10.73 1.68
CA GLY A 589 -16.55 -9.74 0.65
C GLY A 589 -15.34 -9.47 -0.25
N ILE A 590 -15.51 -9.57 -1.58
CA ILE A 590 -14.46 -9.32 -2.57
C ILE A 590 -14.90 -8.18 -3.52
N VAL A 591 -14.03 -7.21 -3.77
CA VAL A 591 -14.34 -6.02 -4.59
C VAL A 591 -13.30 -5.79 -5.70
N LEU A 592 -13.75 -5.32 -6.86
CA LEU A 592 -12.93 -5.05 -8.06
C LEU A 592 -12.54 -3.56 -8.16
N ALA A 593 -11.29 -3.22 -7.88
CA ALA A 593 -10.85 -1.86 -7.57
C ALA A 593 -11.06 -0.81 -8.68
N GLU A 594 -10.97 -1.19 -9.96
CA GLU A 594 -11.02 -0.24 -11.09
C GLU A 594 -12.41 0.42 -11.28
N ARG A 595 -13.46 -0.15 -10.68
CA ARG A 595 -14.82 0.43 -10.66
C ARG A 595 -15.43 0.53 -9.26
N ALA A 596 -14.70 0.14 -8.23
CA ALA A 596 -15.23 0.06 -6.89
C ALA A 596 -15.62 1.43 -6.34
N SER A 597 -16.81 1.54 -5.75
CA SER A 597 -17.14 2.69 -4.91
C SER A 597 -16.23 2.71 -3.68
N ALA A 598 -15.88 3.91 -3.17
CA ALA A 598 -15.12 4.05 -1.92
C ALA A 598 -15.78 3.27 -0.75
N THR A 599 -17.11 3.17 -0.75
CA THR A 599 -17.84 2.38 0.25
C THR A 599 -17.65 0.89 0.07
N ALA A 600 -17.61 0.36 -1.16
CA ALA A 600 -17.36 -1.06 -1.39
C ALA A 600 -15.91 -1.42 -1.02
N VAL A 601 -14.95 -0.55 -1.35
CA VAL A 601 -13.54 -0.68 -0.96
C VAL A 601 -13.37 -0.72 0.56
N ALA A 602 -13.96 0.23 1.29
CA ALA A 602 -13.85 0.32 2.75
C ALA A 602 -14.54 -0.84 3.51
N VAL A 603 -15.32 -1.67 2.80
CA VAL A 603 -16.19 -2.70 3.38
C VAL A 603 -15.75 -4.13 3.04
N ALA A 604 -15.00 -4.33 1.95
CA ALA A 604 -14.55 -5.64 1.51
C ALA A 604 -13.41 -6.22 2.38
N ASP A 605 -13.43 -7.54 2.59
CA ASP A 605 -12.30 -8.29 3.15
C ASP A 605 -11.12 -8.39 2.16
N VAL A 606 -11.40 -8.34 0.85
CA VAL A 606 -10.41 -8.54 -0.23
C VAL A 606 -10.65 -7.55 -1.38
N LEU A 607 -9.71 -6.64 -1.59
CA LEU A 607 -9.66 -5.80 -2.78
C LEU A 607 -8.83 -6.46 -3.89
N LEU A 608 -9.47 -6.79 -5.01
CA LEU A 608 -8.81 -7.20 -6.24
C LEU A 608 -8.44 -5.94 -7.04
N LEU A 609 -7.15 -5.63 -7.11
CA LEU A 609 -6.64 -4.47 -7.85
C LEU A 609 -6.75 -4.60 -9.39
N GLN A 610 -7.04 -5.79 -9.90
CA GLN A 610 -7.30 -6.04 -11.32
C GLN A 610 -8.81 -6.00 -11.59
N ASP A 611 -9.22 -5.39 -12.70
CA ASP A 611 -10.61 -5.45 -13.21
C ASP A 611 -10.93 -6.82 -13.87
N ASN A 612 -10.45 -7.92 -13.27
CA ASN A 612 -10.77 -9.29 -13.63
C ASN A 612 -11.19 -10.10 -12.40
N ILE A 613 -12.14 -11.01 -12.60
CA ILE A 613 -12.52 -11.97 -11.55
C ILE A 613 -11.55 -13.17 -11.45
N SER A 614 -10.51 -13.18 -12.29
CA SER A 614 -9.47 -14.21 -12.39
C SER A 614 -8.59 -14.30 -11.13
N GLY A 615 -8.60 -13.27 -10.28
CA GLY A 615 -8.07 -13.31 -8.92
C GLY A 615 -8.86 -14.23 -7.96
N VAL A 616 -10.19 -14.36 -8.10
CA VAL A 616 -11.03 -15.08 -7.13
C VAL A 616 -10.64 -16.57 -6.97
N PRO A 617 -10.42 -17.36 -8.05
CA PRO A 617 -9.94 -18.74 -7.92
C PRO A 617 -8.58 -18.85 -7.23
N PHE A 618 -7.69 -17.89 -7.43
CA PHE A 618 -6.38 -17.85 -6.76
C PHE A 618 -6.53 -17.59 -5.26
N CYS A 619 -7.37 -16.62 -4.86
CA CYS A 619 -7.68 -16.34 -3.46
C CYS A 619 -8.29 -17.56 -2.74
N VAL A 620 -9.23 -18.27 -3.38
CA VAL A 620 -9.83 -19.51 -2.85
C VAL A 620 -8.79 -20.62 -2.71
N ALA A 621 -7.96 -20.85 -3.73
CA ALA A 621 -6.89 -21.85 -3.69
C ALA A 621 -5.84 -21.55 -2.61
N LYS A 622 -5.45 -20.28 -2.44
CA LYS A 622 -4.52 -19.82 -1.41
C LYS A 622 -5.10 -19.93 -0.01
N SER A 623 -6.35 -19.54 0.19
CA SER A 623 -7.05 -19.71 1.47
C SER A 623 -7.09 -21.18 1.91
N ARG A 624 -7.37 -22.12 0.97
CA ARG A 624 -7.29 -23.57 1.22
C ARG A 624 -5.87 -24.03 1.56
N GLN A 625 -4.84 -23.53 0.85
CA GLN A 625 -3.43 -23.85 1.13
C GLN A 625 -3.03 -23.38 2.54
N THR A 626 -3.27 -22.12 2.88
CA THR A 626 -2.95 -21.53 4.19
C THR A 626 -3.72 -22.22 5.32
N SER A 627 -5.01 -22.52 5.14
CA SER A 627 -5.82 -23.25 6.13
C SER A 627 -5.28 -24.65 6.41
N SER A 628 -4.72 -25.33 5.40
CA SER A 628 -4.06 -26.63 5.58
C SER A 628 -2.75 -26.50 6.36
N LEU A 629 -1.92 -25.51 6.03
CA LEU A 629 -0.66 -25.22 6.75
C LEU A 629 -0.90 -24.82 8.21
N VAL A 630 -1.92 -24.01 8.50
CA VAL A 630 -2.31 -23.66 9.88
C VAL A 630 -2.73 -24.92 10.64
N LYS A 631 -3.58 -25.78 10.07
CA LYS A 631 -3.96 -27.06 10.71
C LYS A 631 -2.74 -27.94 11.00
N GLN A 632 -1.81 -28.07 10.06
CA GLN A 632 -0.57 -28.83 10.24
C GLN A 632 0.30 -28.25 11.37
N ASN A 633 0.52 -26.93 11.38
CA ASN A 633 1.30 -26.26 12.43
C ASN A 633 0.66 -26.43 13.82
N VAL A 634 -0.67 -26.30 13.93
CA VAL A 634 -1.42 -26.53 15.18
C VAL A 634 -1.29 -27.99 15.62
N THR A 635 -1.42 -28.97 14.72
CA THR A 635 -1.24 -30.39 15.05
C THR A 635 0.18 -30.70 15.53
N ILE A 636 1.21 -30.14 14.90
CA ILE A 636 2.61 -30.30 15.31
C ILE A 636 2.85 -29.69 16.70
N ALA A 637 2.36 -28.48 16.95
CA ALA A 637 2.49 -27.80 18.25
C ALA A 637 1.77 -28.56 19.37
N LEU A 638 0.53 -29.02 19.15
CA LEU A 638 -0.19 -29.82 20.14
C LEU A 638 0.49 -31.17 20.41
N SER A 639 1.11 -31.77 19.39
CA SER A 639 1.86 -33.02 19.55
C SER A 639 3.15 -32.83 20.36
N SER A 640 3.91 -31.75 20.11
CA SER A 640 5.11 -31.46 20.90
C SER A 640 4.78 -31.07 22.35
N ILE A 641 3.72 -30.28 22.55
CA ILE A 641 3.21 -29.96 23.90
C ILE A 641 2.78 -31.23 24.64
N ALA A 642 2.04 -32.15 24.01
CA ALA A 642 1.61 -33.39 24.66
C ALA A 642 2.79 -34.26 25.14
N VAL A 643 3.83 -34.42 24.30
CA VAL A 643 5.05 -35.16 24.65
C VAL A 643 5.84 -34.45 25.77
N ALA A 644 5.99 -33.12 25.68
CA ALA A 644 6.64 -32.30 26.69
C ALA A 644 5.93 -32.37 28.06
N SER A 645 4.61 -32.20 28.07
CA SER A 645 3.75 -32.31 29.27
C SER A 645 3.84 -33.68 29.93
N LEU A 646 3.74 -34.77 29.16
CA LEU A 646 3.83 -36.13 29.70
C LEU A 646 5.20 -36.39 30.34
N THR A 647 6.27 -35.95 29.68
CA THR A 647 7.65 -36.16 30.13
C THR A 647 8.01 -35.27 31.34
N SER A 648 7.40 -34.07 31.44
CA SER A 648 7.45 -33.18 32.61
C SER A 648 6.77 -33.81 33.83
N VAL A 649 5.56 -34.39 33.67
CA VAL A 649 4.83 -35.09 34.75
C VAL A 649 5.61 -36.29 35.27
N LEU A 650 6.19 -37.11 34.37
CA LEU A 650 7.05 -38.22 34.73
C LEU A 650 8.37 -37.76 35.38
N GLY A 651 8.86 -36.57 35.02
CA GLY A 651 10.04 -35.93 35.60
C GLY A 651 11.37 -36.34 34.95
N PHE A 652 11.33 -36.90 33.73
CA PHE A 652 12.53 -37.29 32.98
C PHE A 652 13.25 -36.10 32.32
N LEU A 653 12.59 -34.94 32.15
CA LEU A 653 13.18 -33.72 31.59
C LEU A 653 13.17 -32.56 32.60
N PRO A 654 14.24 -31.75 32.68
CA PRO A 654 14.22 -30.46 33.37
C PRO A 654 13.46 -29.41 32.55
N LEU A 655 12.92 -28.38 33.22
CA LEU A 655 12.00 -27.40 32.62
C LEU A 655 12.64 -26.62 31.46
N TRP A 656 13.83 -26.06 31.63
CA TRP A 656 14.59 -25.42 30.54
C TRP A 656 14.76 -26.28 29.28
N LEU A 657 14.86 -27.61 29.41
CA LEU A 657 14.99 -28.52 28.25
C LEU A 657 13.62 -28.76 27.59
N THR A 658 12.55 -28.82 28.40
CA THR A 658 11.17 -28.85 27.93
C THR A 658 10.80 -27.54 27.19
N GLU A 659 11.15 -26.38 27.75
CA GLU A 659 10.93 -25.05 27.16
C GLU A 659 11.73 -24.85 25.87
N THR A 660 13.03 -25.21 25.86
CA THR A 660 13.84 -25.12 24.62
C THR A 660 13.36 -26.07 23.54
N MET A 661 12.74 -27.21 23.86
CA MET A 661 12.04 -28.03 22.87
C MET A 661 10.78 -27.35 22.31
N LEU A 662 9.90 -26.78 23.14
CA LEU A 662 8.75 -26.00 22.66
C LEU A 662 9.20 -24.84 21.76
N THR A 663 10.18 -24.06 22.22
CA THR A 663 10.74 -22.92 21.48
C THR A 663 11.40 -23.37 20.17
N SER A 664 12.09 -24.52 20.15
CA SER A 664 12.60 -25.12 18.91
C SER A 664 11.47 -25.49 17.94
N THR A 665 10.32 -25.96 18.42
CA THR A 665 9.16 -26.22 17.54
C THR A 665 8.51 -24.96 16.94
N THR A 666 8.75 -23.75 17.49
CA THR A 666 8.40 -22.49 16.80
C THR A 666 9.31 -22.18 15.62
N SER A 667 10.57 -22.66 15.64
CA SER A 667 11.52 -22.49 14.53
C SER A 667 11.31 -23.51 13.39
N ALA A 668 10.74 -24.68 13.70
CA ALA A 668 10.44 -25.73 12.72
C ALA A 668 9.63 -25.27 11.50
N PRO A 669 8.46 -24.57 11.63
CA PRO A 669 7.73 -24.07 10.46
C PRO A 669 8.52 -23.07 9.61
N ARG A 670 9.51 -22.36 10.20
CA ARG A 670 10.42 -21.46 9.50
C ARG A 670 11.35 -22.22 8.53
N LEU A 671 11.72 -23.46 8.86
CA LEU A 671 12.43 -24.36 7.93
C LEU A 671 11.50 -24.91 6.85
N THR A 672 10.27 -25.29 7.19
CA THR A 672 9.29 -25.83 6.22
C THR A 672 8.92 -24.80 5.16
N LEU A 673 8.69 -23.54 5.57
CA LEU A 673 8.44 -22.41 4.67
C LEU A 673 9.63 -22.13 3.74
N ARG A 674 10.87 -22.18 4.25
CA ARG A 674 12.07 -21.91 3.43
C ARG A 674 12.43 -23.05 2.46
N LYS A 675 12.04 -24.29 2.74
CA LYS A 675 12.40 -25.47 1.93
C LYS A 675 11.47 -25.82 0.77
N ASN A 676 10.30 -25.18 0.62
CA ASN A 676 9.29 -25.64 -0.36
C ASN A 676 8.56 -24.58 -1.23
N PRO A 677 9.24 -23.54 -1.77
CA PRO A 677 8.62 -22.63 -2.75
C PRO A 677 8.45 -23.22 -4.16
N THR A 678 9.05 -24.38 -4.47
CA THR A 678 9.30 -24.84 -5.85
C THR A 678 8.59 -26.14 -6.27
N ARG A 679 7.78 -26.79 -5.41
CA ARG A 679 7.18 -28.11 -5.74
C ARG A 679 5.67 -28.12 -5.99
N ILE A 680 5.21 -27.28 -6.92
CA ILE A 680 4.01 -27.57 -7.72
C ILE A 680 4.47 -28.29 -9.00
N ARG A 681 3.93 -29.48 -9.27
CA ARG A 681 4.10 -30.14 -10.57
C ARG A 681 3.48 -29.25 -11.65
N LYS A 682 4.27 -28.79 -12.63
CA LYS A 682 3.71 -28.49 -13.95
C LYS A 682 3.10 -29.79 -14.52
N PRO A 683 1.94 -29.75 -15.19
CA PRO A 683 1.52 -30.88 -16.01
C PRO A 683 2.56 -31.08 -17.12
N SER A 684 3.05 -32.30 -17.29
CA SER A 684 4.04 -32.63 -18.32
C SER A 684 3.37 -32.71 -19.69
N PHE A 685 3.36 -31.60 -20.43
CA PHE A 685 3.25 -31.68 -21.88
C PHE A 685 4.60 -32.13 -22.44
N GLU A 686 4.65 -33.37 -22.89
CA GLU A 686 5.84 -34.02 -23.43
C GLU A 686 6.07 -33.58 -24.88
N LEU A 687 6.57 -32.35 -25.05
CA LEU A 687 7.02 -31.87 -26.35
C LEU A 687 8.47 -32.34 -26.59
N ALA A 688 8.63 -33.33 -27.46
CA ALA A 688 9.92 -33.97 -27.72
C ALA A 688 10.92 -33.00 -28.39
N ILE A 689 11.81 -32.41 -27.58
CA ILE A 689 12.92 -31.60 -28.08
C ILE A 689 13.94 -32.52 -28.76
N ARG A 690 13.93 -32.55 -30.09
CA ARG A 690 15.10 -33.01 -30.86
C ARG A 690 16.22 -32.00 -30.67
N CYS A 691 17.25 -32.36 -29.90
CA CYS A 691 18.48 -31.57 -29.82
C CYS A 691 19.24 -31.64 -31.15
N SER A 692 18.97 -30.71 -32.07
CA SER A 692 19.90 -30.39 -33.14
C SER A 692 21.09 -29.65 -32.55
N SER A 693 22.23 -30.30 -32.48
CA SER A 693 23.51 -29.66 -32.09
C SER A 693 23.98 -28.74 -33.23
N SER A 694 23.52 -27.49 -33.23
CA SER A 694 24.09 -26.46 -34.09
C SER A 694 25.53 -26.17 -33.63
N THR A 695 26.49 -26.41 -34.53
CA THR A 695 27.88 -25.94 -34.42
C THR A 695 27.93 -24.42 -34.18
N PRO A 696 29.06 -23.88 -33.66
CA PRO A 696 29.24 -22.44 -33.58
C PRO A 696 29.04 -21.78 -34.96
N PRO A 697 28.48 -20.55 -35.01
CA PRO A 697 28.25 -19.86 -36.27
C PRO A 697 29.57 -19.55 -37.00
N SER A 698 29.45 -19.37 -38.30
CA SER A 698 30.51 -18.93 -39.20
C SER A 698 31.10 -17.58 -38.80
N MET A 699 32.33 -17.32 -39.26
CA MET A 699 32.94 -15.99 -39.29
C MET A 699 32.28 -15.11 -40.35
N ASP A 700 30.99 -14.82 -40.18
CA ASP A 700 30.29 -13.82 -40.97
C ASP A 700 30.75 -12.41 -40.59
N ALA A 701 30.62 -11.46 -41.53
CA ALA A 701 31.03 -10.08 -41.29
C ALA A 701 30.21 -9.43 -40.16
N PRO A 702 30.80 -8.57 -39.31
CA PRO A 702 30.09 -7.96 -38.19
C PRO A 702 28.96 -7.06 -38.70
N LYS A 703 27.73 -7.39 -38.29
CA LYS A 703 26.49 -6.71 -38.69
C LYS A 703 26.63 -5.19 -38.53
N LYS A 704 26.46 -4.44 -39.62
CA LYS A 704 26.46 -2.96 -39.64
C LYS A 704 25.18 -2.46 -38.99
N VAL A 705 25.29 -1.72 -37.88
CA VAL A 705 24.12 -1.15 -37.21
C VAL A 705 24.29 0.36 -37.06
N VAL A 706 23.30 1.11 -37.54
CA VAL A 706 23.26 2.56 -37.31
C VAL A 706 22.28 2.88 -36.18
N VAL A 707 22.72 3.64 -35.18
CA VAL A 707 21.89 4.10 -34.07
C VAL A 707 21.70 5.60 -34.21
N CYS A 708 20.46 6.07 -34.25
CA CYS A 708 20.12 7.47 -34.47
C CYS A 708 19.58 8.09 -33.17
N GLY A 709 20.32 9.04 -32.59
CA GLY A 709 20.03 9.73 -31.33
C GLY A 709 21.11 9.50 -30.28
N GLY A 710 21.95 10.50 -30.03
CA GLY A 710 23.00 10.55 -29.00
C GLY A 710 22.47 10.82 -27.58
N GLY A 711 21.21 10.46 -27.31
CA GLY A 711 20.63 10.43 -25.97
C GLY A 711 20.96 9.14 -25.23
N VAL A 712 20.59 9.07 -23.94
CA VAL A 712 20.92 7.94 -23.05
C VAL A 712 20.47 6.58 -23.61
N ILE A 713 19.30 6.52 -24.26
CA ILE A 713 18.77 5.30 -24.88
C ILE A 713 19.69 4.83 -26.02
N GLY A 714 19.96 5.71 -26.99
CA GLY A 714 20.79 5.38 -28.16
C GLY A 714 22.24 5.09 -27.79
N VAL A 715 22.82 5.81 -26.83
CA VAL A 715 24.17 5.52 -26.33
C VAL A 715 24.24 4.17 -25.60
N CYS A 716 23.27 3.84 -24.75
CA CYS A 716 23.21 2.51 -24.13
C CYS A 716 23.08 1.42 -25.20
N THR A 717 22.21 1.61 -26.21
CA THR A 717 22.06 0.66 -27.32
C THR A 717 23.37 0.50 -28.11
N ALA A 718 24.05 1.60 -28.45
CA ALA A 718 25.31 1.58 -29.19
C ALA A 718 26.42 0.85 -28.42
N TYR A 719 26.54 1.10 -27.11
CA TYR A 719 27.48 0.41 -26.21
C TYR A 719 27.18 -1.10 -26.11
N PHE A 720 25.93 -1.51 -25.89
CA PHE A 720 25.59 -2.94 -25.77
C PHE A 720 25.67 -3.69 -27.12
N LEU A 721 25.41 -3.02 -28.24
CA LEU A 721 25.61 -3.59 -29.58
C LEU A 721 27.11 -3.81 -29.89
N SER A 722 27.95 -2.80 -29.67
CA SER A 722 29.37 -2.86 -30.03
C SER A 722 30.15 -3.79 -29.10
N LYS A 723 29.83 -3.80 -27.80
CA LYS A 723 30.31 -4.80 -26.82
C LYS A 723 29.93 -6.25 -27.17
N ARG A 724 28.95 -6.44 -28.06
CA ARG A 724 28.56 -7.75 -28.63
C ARG A 724 29.08 -7.98 -30.06
N GLY A 725 30.00 -7.15 -30.56
CA GLY A 725 30.67 -7.33 -31.84
C GLY A 725 29.95 -6.74 -33.06
N ALA A 726 28.89 -5.95 -32.88
CA ALA A 726 28.25 -5.23 -33.98
C ALA A 726 29.10 -4.03 -34.45
N ALA A 727 29.13 -3.77 -35.76
CA ALA A 727 29.81 -2.62 -36.33
C ALA A 727 28.91 -1.37 -36.24
N VAL A 728 28.99 -0.64 -35.11
CA VAL A 728 28.06 0.45 -34.79
C VAL A 728 28.52 1.83 -35.28
N THR A 729 27.61 2.57 -35.91
CA THR A 729 27.72 4.02 -36.13
C THR A 729 26.59 4.76 -35.42
N LEU A 730 26.92 5.67 -34.50
CA LEU A 730 25.99 6.56 -33.81
C LEU A 730 25.86 7.88 -34.58
N VAL A 731 24.63 8.25 -34.93
CA VAL A 731 24.28 9.50 -35.62
C VAL A 731 23.49 10.38 -34.65
N GLU A 732 23.94 11.61 -34.40
CA GLU A 732 23.29 12.62 -33.55
C GLU A 732 23.18 13.95 -34.30
N LYS A 733 22.09 14.70 -34.14
CA LYS A 733 21.91 15.97 -34.85
C LYS A 733 22.87 17.06 -34.35
N SER A 734 22.83 17.35 -33.05
CA SER A 734 23.45 18.56 -32.49
C SER A 734 24.64 18.23 -31.60
N SER A 735 24.41 17.58 -30.45
CA SER A 735 25.51 17.09 -29.58
C SER A 735 25.06 16.02 -28.59
N ILE A 736 26.02 15.17 -28.17
CA ILE A 736 25.76 14.04 -27.27
C ILE A 736 25.19 14.52 -25.93
N ALA A 737 24.04 13.98 -25.57
CA ALA A 737 23.25 14.37 -24.40
C ALA A 737 22.82 15.85 -24.34
N CYS A 738 22.64 16.54 -25.47
CA CYS A 738 22.16 17.94 -25.54
C CYS A 738 20.77 18.18 -24.92
N ALA A 739 19.89 17.18 -25.00
CA ALA A 739 18.49 17.24 -24.56
C ALA A 739 18.31 16.71 -23.11
N ALA A 740 17.16 16.10 -22.80
CA ALA A 740 16.84 15.58 -21.48
C ALA A 740 17.92 14.66 -20.89
N SER A 741 18.65 13.90 -21.73
CA SER A 741 19.73 13.02 -21.28
C SER A 741 20.93 13.73 -20.62
N GLY A 742 21.14 15.02 -20.86
CA GLY A 742 22.10 15.84 -20.11
C GLY A 742 21.44 16.77 -19.09
N LYS A 743 20.21 17.23 -19.38
CA LYS A 743 19.47 18.26 -18.62
C LYS A 743 18.56 17.71 -17.50
N ALA A 744 18.57 16.40 -17.24
CA ALA A 744 17.78 15.77 -16.17
C ALA A 744 18.46 15.81 -14.78
N GLY A 745 17.70 15.42 -13.74
CA GLY A 745 18.17 15.31 -12.36
C GLY A 745 19.01 14.06 -12.05
N GLY A 746 18.85 13.00 -12.85
CA GLY A 746 19.65 11.76 -12.73
C GLY A 746 19.28 10.82 -11.58
N PHE A 747 18.07 10.97 -11.06
CA PHE A 747 17.50 10.08 -10.05
C PHE A 747 17.23 8.67 -10.61
N LEU A 748 17.46 7.65 -9.79
CA LEU A 748 17.24 6.24 -10.08
C LEU A 748 16.44 5.61 -8.94
N ALA A 749 15.43 4.80 -9.27
CA ALA A 749 14.63 4.05 -8.30
C ALA A 749 14.44 2.59 -8.74
N LEU A 750 14.64 1.66 -7.80
CA LEU A 750 14.55 0.21 -8.03
C LEU A 750 13.10 -0.28 -8.09
N ASP A 751 12.20 0.33 -7.31
CA ASP A 751 10.87 -0.19 -7.02
C ASP A 751 9.72 0.80 -7.27
N TRP A 752 10.00 2.08 -7.49
CA TRP A 752 8.95 3.10 -7.76
C TRP A 752 8.17 2.84 -9.05
N CYS A 753 8.74 2.08 -9.99
CA CYS A 753 8.04 1.65 -11.21
C CYS A 753 7.28 0.31 -11.06
N ASP A 754 7.31 -0.35 -9.89
CA ASP A 754 6.59 -1.62 -9.68
C ASP A 754 5.08 -1.46 -9.88
N GLY A 755 4.47 -2.44 -10.55
CA GLY A 755 3.05 -2.40 -10.94
C GLY A 755 2.79 -1.62 -12.23
N GLY A 756 3.63 -0.64 -12.58
CA GLY A 756 3.57 0.08 -13.85
C GLY A 756 4.08 -0.74 -15.05
N SER A 757 3.78 -0.25 -16.26
CA SER A 757 4.18 -0.87 -17.54
C SER A 757 5.69 -1.12 -17.64
N VAL A 758 6.50 -0.21 -17.10
CA VAL A 758 7.98 -0.24 -17.12
C VAL A 758 8.64 -0.92 -15.92
N GLY A 759 7.91 -1.41 -14.91
CA GLY A 759 8.53 -1.92 -13.67
C GLY A 759 9.57 -3.04 -13.84
N SER A 760 9.35 -3.95 -14.80
CA SER A 760 10.34 -4.99 -15.15
C SER A 760 11.59 -4.45 -15.84
N LEU A 761 11.43 -3.38 -16.63
CA LEU A 761 12.50 -2.69 -17.32
C LEU A 761 13.33 -1.88 -16.32
N ALA A 762 12.66 -1.10 -15.46
CA ALA A 762 13.27 -0.28 -14.42
C ALA A 762 14.13 -1.09 -13.45
N ARG A 763 13.64 -2.24 -12.96
CA ARG A 763 14.42 -3.14 -12.08
C ARG A 763 15.70 -3.65 -12.74
N ALA A 764 15.59 -4.25 -13.92
CA ALA A 764 16.75 -4.73 -14.67
C ALA A 764 17.73 -3.59 -14.99
N SER A 765 17.21 -2.38 -15.26
CA SER A 765 18.02 -1.21 -15.58
C SER A 765 18.72 -0.61 -14.36
N PHE A 766 18.11 -0.68 -13.17
CA PHE A 766 18.71 -0.25 -11.90
C PHE A 766 19.86 -1.19 -11.50
N ASP A 767 19.69 -2.50 -11.66
CA ASP A 767 20.76 -3.46 -11.40
C ASP A 767 21.86 -3.41 -12.48
N LEU A 768 21.52 -3.10 -13.75
CA LEU A 768 22.52 -2.73 -14.76
C LEU A 768 23.27 -1.43 -14.41
N HIS A 769 22.61 -0.41 -13.85
CA HIS A 769 23.27 0.82 -13.39
C HIS A 769 24.31 0.52 -12.29
N ARG A 770 24.04 -0.43 -11.39
CA ARG A 770 25.03 -0.97 -10.44
C ARG A 770 26.20 -1.65 -11.16
N SER A 771 25.93 -2.61 -12.04
CA SER A 771 26.98 -3.35 -12.76
C SER A 771 27.85 -2.46 -13.65
N LEU A 772 27.26 -1.47 -14.33
CA LEU A 772 28.00 -0.47 -15.11
C LEU A 772 28.83 0.46 -14.21
N ALA A 773 28.35 0.79 -13.01
CA ALA A 773 29.13 1.59 -12.06
C ALA A 773 30.35 0.83 -11.50
N GLU A 774 30.24 -0.50 -11.33
CA GLU A 774 31.38 -1.36 -10.98
C GLU A 774 32.36 -1.52 -12.17
N GLU A 775 31.85 -1.73 -13.39
CA GLU A 775 32.69 -1.91 -14.58
C GLU A 775 33.41 -0.63 -15.05
N LEU A 776 32.74 0.52 -14.97
CA LEU A 776 33.18 1.80 -15.54
C LEU A 776 33.71 2.79 -14.51
N ASN A 777 34.00 2.32 -13.29
CA ASN A 777 34.35 3.17 -12.13
C ASN A 777 33.37 4.36 -11.99
N GLY A 778 32.07 4.06 -12.04
CA GLY A 778 31.00 5.03 -12.20
C GLY A 778 30.85 5.98 -11.01
N ALA A 779 31.33 5.59 -9.83
CA ALA A 779 31.37 6.46 -8.65
C ALA A 779 32.26 7.70 -8.87
N GLU A 780 33.39 7.56 -9.54
CA GLU A 780 34.28 8.67 -9.89
C GLU A 780 33.92 9.27 -11.27
N SER A 781 33.68 8.43 -12.28
CA SER A 781 33.54 8.86 -13.68
C SER A 781 32.22 9.57 -13.99
N TYR A 782 31.13 9.24 -13.28
CA TYR A 782 29.82 9.89 -13.45
C TYR A 782 29.01 10.04 -12.16
N GLY A 783 29.66 9.87 -11.00
CA GLY A 783 29.06 10.09 -9.70
C GLY A 783 27.91 9.14 -9.34
N TYR A 784 27.96 7.87 -9.77
CA TYR A 784 27.02 6.86 -9.29
C TYR A 784 27.09 6.74 -7.77
N ARG A 785 25.97 7.00 -7.08
CA ARG A 785 25.87 6.83 -5.63
C ARG A 785 24.46 6.39 -5.21
N PRO A 786 24.33 5.46 -4.25
CA PRO A 786 23.09 5.32 -3.48
C PRO A 786 22.72 6.62 -2.78
N VAL A 787 21.41 6.94 -2.68
CA VAL A 787 20.92 8.14 -1.99
C VAL A 787 19.71 7.82 -1.12
N THR A 788 19.56 8.55 -0.02
CA THR A 788 18.30 8.57 0.76
C THR A 788 17.35 9.56 0.11
N THR A 789 16.08 9.18 -0.03
CA THR A 789 15.06 9.98 -0.72
C THR A 789 13.91 10.33 0.22
N LEU A 790 13.61 11.62 0.34
CA LEU A 790 12.62 12.17 1.28
C LEU A 790 11.47 12.84 0.53
N SER A 791 10.26 12.65 1.05
CA SER A 791 9.06 13.40 0.72
C SER A 791 8.87 14.48 1.80
N LEU A 792 8.77 15.75 1.41
CA LEU A 792 8.60 16.89 2.33
C LEU A 792 7.43 17.79 1.87
N THR A 793 6.62 18.29 2.79
CA THR A 793 5.69 19.39 2.49
C THR A 793 6.36 20.73 2.79
N VAL A 794 6.37 21.65 1.83
CA VAL A 794 6.94 23.00 2.00
C VAL A 794 5.85 24.04 1.75
N THR A 795 5.67 24.98 2.68
CA THR A 795 4.74 26.11 2.52
C THR A 795 5.56 27.39 2.42
N GLU A 796 5.39 28.19 1.37
CA GLU A 796 6.10 29.46 1.23
C GLU A 796 5.69 30.46 2.33
N SER A 797 6.67 30.97 3.07
CA SER A 797 6.46 31.96 4.13
C SER A 797 6.98 33.33 3.70
N THR A 798 6.11 34.35 3.74
CA THR A 798 6.46 35.74 3.39
C THR A 798 7.25 36.48 4.48
N SER A 799 7.32 35.94 5.71
CA SER A 799 8.10 36.48 6.81
C SER A 799 9.46 35.78 6.94
N SER A 800 10.54 36.57 7.03
CA SER A 800 11.91 36.08 7.22
C SER A 800 12.21 35.63 8.67
N SER A 801 11.28 35.81 9.61
CA SER A 801 11.46 35.60 11.05
C SER A 801 11.09 34.19 11.56
N GLU A 802 10.38 33.38 10.78
CA GLU A 802 9.92 32.02 11.17
C GLU A 802 10.96 30.91 10.91
N ARG A 803 12.26 31.23 10.86
CA ARG A 803 13.35 30.23 10.75
C ARG A 803 13.47 29.36 12.01
N LYS A 804 12.63 28.33 12.09
CA LYS A 804 12.65 27.30 13.14
C LYS A 804 13.86 26.38 12.94
N LYS A 805 14.41 25.84 14.04
CA LYS A 805 15.49 24.84 13.95
C LYS A 805 14.97 23.60 13.20
N PRO A 806 15.79 22.96 12.33
CA PRO A 806 15.36 21.79 11.58
C PRO A 806 14.93 20.66 12.51
N SER A 807 13.87 19.94 12.14
CA SER A 807 13.48 18.69 12.77
C SER A 807 14.58 17.65 12.61
N ARG A 808 14.75 16.75 13.60
CA ARG A 808 15.81 15.71 13.59
C ARG A 808 15.79 14.80 12.36
N ASP A 809 14.65 14.69 11.69
CA ASP A 809 14.37 13.77 10.59
C ASP A 809 14.57 14.42 9.20
N VAL A 810 15.17 15.62 9.15
CA VAL A 810 15.42 16.43 7.94
C VAL A 810 16.90 16.83 7.88
N PRO A 811 17.56 16.84 6.69
CA PRO A 811 18.96 17.25 6.56
C PRO A 811 19.20 18.69 7.03
N SER A 812 20.35 18.94 7.65
CA SER A 812 20.68 20.24 8.27
C SER A 812 20.69 21.44 7.31
N TRP A 813 20.94 21.21 6.02
CA TRP A 813 20.92 22.25 4.98
C TRP A 813 19.50 22.62 4.52
N VAL A 814 18.48 21.85 4.88
CA VAL A 814 17.06 22.15 4.60
C VAL A 814 16.50 22.89 5.81
N ASP A 815 16.82 24.19 5.90
CA ASP A 815 16.42 25.10 6.99
C ASP A 815 15.12 25.89 6.70
N GLY A 816 14.47 25.60 5.57
CA GLY A 816 13.15 26.14 5.23
C GLY A 816 11.99 25.58 6.07
N PRO A 817 10.75 26.09 5.89
CA PRO A 817 9.55 25.68 6.63
C PRO A 817 8.98 24.31 6.20
N ALA A 818 9.85 23.31 6.10
CA ALA A 818 9.50 21.93 5.76
C ALA A 818 8.70 21.22 6.89
N LYS A 819 7.76 20.36 6.50
CA LYS A 819 6.85 19.62 7.39
C LYS A 819 6.66 18.19 6.87
N GLY A 820 6.26 17.30 7.78
CA GLY A 820 5.87 15.92 7.46
C GLY A 820 6.92 15.07 6.74
N PRO A 821 8.20 15.05 7.17
CA PRO A 821 9.24 14.30 6.47
C PRO A 821 8.94 12.80 6.45
N ARG A 822 8.89 12.21 5.25
CA ARG A 822 8.69 10.78 5.03
C ARG A 822 9.76 10.24 4.10
N THR A 823 10.56 9.28 4.57
CA THR A 823 11.47 8.53 3.69
C THR A 823 10.67 7.71 2.68
N ILE A 824 10.93 7.96 1.39
CA ILE A 824 10.31 7.28 0.24
C ILE A 824 11.31 6.47 -0.60
N GLY A 825 12.60 6.57 -0.28
CA GLY A 825 13.65 5.73 -0.84
C GLY A 825 14.86 5.66 0.10
N THR A 826 15.56 4.53 0.10
CA THR A 826 16.77 4.31 0.90
C THR A 826 17.96 4.03 -0.01
N VAL A 827 19.18 3.98 0.55
CA VAL A 827 20.37 3.54 -0.19
C VAL A 827 20.30 2.11 -0.76
N GLU A 828 19.28 1.32 -0.42
CA GLU A 828 19.02 0.01 -1.03
C GLU A 828 18.13 0.09 -2.28
N THR A 829 17.21 1.08 -2.33
CA THR A 829 16.18 1.22 -3.36
C THR A 829 16.31 2.44 -4.27
N THR A 830 17.04 3.48 -3.86
CA THR A 830 17.23 4.72 -4.63
C THR A 830 18.70 5.10 -4.77
N ALA A 831 19.05 5.59 -5.95
CA ALA A 831 20.40 5.98 -6.34
C ALA A 831 20.37 7.21 -7.25
N GLN A 832 21.54 7.72 -7.59
CA GLN A 832 21.73 8.90 -8.44
C GLN A 832 22.96 8.71 -9.33
N VAL A 833 22.89 9.25 -10.55
CA VAL A 833 24.02 9.48 -11.46
C VAL A 833 24.00 10.93 -11.95
N HIS A 834 25.12 11.46 -12.45
CA HIS A 834 25.08 12.69 -13.23
C HIS A 834 24.75 12.37 -14.71
N PRO A 835 23.56 12.73 -15.25
CA PRO A 835 23.09 12.23 -16.55
C PRO A 835 24.02 12.46 -17.75
N GLN A 836 24.55 13.67 -17.85
CA GLN A 836 25.43 14.04 -18.96
C GLN A 836 26.79 13.30 -18.89
N LEU A 837 27.35 13.11 -17.69
CA LEU A 837 28.60 12.37 -17.50
C LEU A 837 28.35 10.89 -17.79
N PHE A 838 27.31 10.28 -17.21
CA PHE A 838 26.94 8.88 -17.48
C PHE A 838 26.82 8.59 -18.98
N THR A 839 26.08 9.45 -19.71
CA THR A 839 25.90 9.30 -21.15
C THR A 839 27.20 9.51 -21.92
N LYS A 840 28.07 10.44 -21.50
CA LYS A 840 29.37 10.66 -22.16
C LYS A 840 30.36 9.53 -21.86
N THR A 841 30.47 9.05 -20.63
CA THR A 841 31.37 7.95 -20.23
C THR A 841 31.05 6.64 -20.95
N LEU A 842 29.76 6.25 -21.06
CA LEU A 842 29.39 5.07 -21.85
C LEU A 842 29.79 5.21 -23.32
N LEU A 843 29.62 6.40 -23.91
CA LEU A 843 29.98 6.62 -25.30
C LEU A 843 31.50 6.62 -25.50
N SER A 844 32.27 7.33 -24.68
CA SER A 844 33.74 7.33 -24.72
C SER A 844 34.27 5.89 -24.63
N LYS A 845 33.79 5.11 -23.66
CA LYS A 845 34.14 3.69 -23.53
C LYS A 845 33.78 2.87 -24.78
N ALA A 846 32.63 3.13 -25.40
CA ALA A 846 32.20 2.45 -26.62
C ALA A 846 33.07 2.80 -27.84
N VAL A 847 33.55 4.04 -27.94
CA VAL A 847 34.51 4.48 -28.97
C VAL A 847 35.89 3.85 -28.72
N GLU A 848 36.37 3.88 -27.48
CA GLU A 848 37.70 3.43 -27.06
C GLU A 848 37.89 1.91 -27.14
N GLU A 849 36.93 1.12 -26.66
CA GLU A 849 37.05 -0.36 -26.59
C GLU A 849 36.47 -1.07 -27.82
N TYR A 850 35.38 -0.56 -28.38
CA TYR A 850 34.60 -1.26 -29.41
C TYR A 850 34.52 -0.49 -30.74
N GLY A 851 35.26 0.62 -30.88
CA GLY A 851 35.43 1.33 -32.16
C GLY A 851 34.16 1.99 -32.71
N VAL A 852 33.19 2.32 -31.86
CA VAL A 852 31.95 2.98 -32.29
C VAL A 852 32.26 4.30 -33.02
N LYS A 853 31.71 4.47 -34.23
CA LYS A 853 31.84 5.72 -34.98
C LYS A 853 30.76 6.70 -34.54
N VAL A 854 31.11 7.96 -34.31
CA VAL A 854 30.15 9.02 -33.94
C VAL A 854 30.12 10.08 -35.04
N LEU A 855 28.93 10.40 -35.54
CA LEU A 855 28.69 11.40 -36.58
C LEU A 855 27.69 12.44 -36.08
N ILE A 856 28.10 13.71 -36.07
CA ILE A 856 27.22 14.84 -35.78
C ILE A 856 26.61 15.32 -37.09
N LYS A 857 25.45 14.74 -37.44
CA LYS A 857 24.66 14.98 -38.64
C LYS A 857 23.18 14.65 -38.38
N LYS A 858 22.27 15.42 -38.96
CA LYS A 858 20.83 15.12 -38.93
C LYS A 858 20.51 13.90 -39.80
N LEU A 859 19.70 12.98 -39.27
CA LEU A 859 19.01 11.94 -40.04
C LEU A 859 17.82 12.55 -40.79
N GLU A 860 17.76 12.35 -42.11
CA GLU A 860 16.63 12.79 -42.95
C GLU A 860 15.64 11.65 -43.21
N ALA A 861 16.13 10.48 -43.60
CA ALA A 861 15.29 9.31 -43.93
C ALA A 861 16.00 7.97 -43.67
N VAL A 862 15.21 6.89 -43.65
CA VAL A 862 15.71 5.51 -43.71
C VAL A 862 15.42 4.96 -45.10
N ASN A 863 16.45 4.55 -45.84
CA ASN A 863 16.34 4.00 -47.18
C ASN A 863 16.09 2.48 -47.10
N MET A 864 15.11 2.01 -47.87
CA MET A 864 14.54 0.66 -47.78
C MET A 864 14.47 0.02 -49.16
N SER A 865 14.74 -1.28 -49.24
CA SER A 865 14.63 -2.09 -50.45
C SER A 865 13.82 -3.34 -50.12
N GLU A 866 12.77 -3.61 -50.91
CA GLU A 866 11.86 -4.78 -50.72
C GLU A 866 11.23 -4.89 -49.32
N GLY A 867 11.10 -3.77 -48.58
CA GLY A 867 10.58 -3.73 -47.21
C GLY A 867 11.64 -3.93 -46.11
N LYS A 868 12.91 -4.01 -46.48
CA LYS A 868 14.06 -4.17 -45.58
C LYS A 868 14.94 -2.93 -45.56
N VAL A 869 15.54 -2.60 -44.42
CA VAL A 869 16.53 -1.52 -44.28
C VAL A 869 17.75 -1.81 -45.15
N LYS A 870 18.27 -0.77 -45.83
CA LYS A 870 19.52 -0.82 -46.59
C LYS A 870 20.52 0.26 -46.18
N ALA A 871 20.04 1.47 -45.91
CA ALA A 871 20.87 2.61 -45.52
C ALA A 871 20.08 3.65 -44.72
N VAL A 872 20.78 4.58 -44.08
CA VAL A 872 20.20 5.87 -43.65
C VAL A 872 20.65 7.00 -44.57
N VAL A 873 19.77 7.97 -44.79
CA VAL A 873 20.04 9.20 -45.55
C VAL A 873 20.20 10.37 -44.59
N LEU A 874 21.27 11.13 -44.75
CA LEU A 874 21.61 12.29 -43.93
C LEU A 874 21.20 13.59 -44.65
N GLU A 875 21.07 14.68 -43.90
CA GLU A 875 20.66 16.00 -44.45
C GLU A 875 21.62 16.57 -45.50
N ASP A 876 22.89 16.16 -45.50
CA ASP A 876 23.86 16.53 -46.54
C ASP A 876 23.85 15.60 -47.77
N GLY A 877 22.84 14.74 -47.90
CA GLY A 877 22.69 13.78 -49.00
C GLY A 877 23.60 12.56 -48.90
N GLY A 878 24.40 12.44 -47.83
CA GLY A 878 25.23 11.25 -47.59
C GLY A 878 24.40 10.04 -47.15
N GLU A 879 24.67 8.87 -47.72
CA GLU A 879 24.11 7.60 -47.26
C GLU A 879 25.10 6.81 -46.39
N ILE A 880 24.59 6.08 -45.40
CA ILE A 880 25.35 5.10 -44.60
C ILE A 880 24.65 3.74 -44.71
N GLU A 881 25.32 2.75 -45.30
CA GLU A 881 24.83 1.36 -45.36
C GLU A 881 24.62 0.76 -43.96
N ALA A 882 23.51 0.05 -43.77
CA ALA A 882 23.15 -0.55 -42.49
C ALA A 882 22.33 -1.84 -42.69
N ASP A 883 22.71 -2.91 -41.99
CA ASP A 883 21.93 -4.17 -41.91
C ASP A 883 20.81 -4.07 -40.85
N ALA A 884 20.89 -3.08 -39.96
CA ALA A 884 19.84 -2.67 -39.04
C ALA A 884 19.96 -1.19 -38.65
N VAL A 885 18.83 -0.54 -38.36
CA VAL A 885 18.76 0.86 -37.89
C VAL A 885 17.96 0.93 -36.60
N VAL A 886 18.47 1.65 -35.59
CA VAL A 886 17.77 1.91 -34.33
C VAL A 886 17.45 3.39 -34.20
N LEU A 887 16.16 3.74 -34.14
CA LEU A 887 15.64 5.09 -34.00
C LEU A 887 15.39 5.41 -32.52
N ALA A 888 16.35 6.08 -31.88
CA ALA A 888 16.36 6.44 -30.45
C ALA A 888 16.26 7.96 -30.22
N LEU A 889 15.54 8.67 -31.10
CA LEU A 889 15.49 10.13 -31.23
C LEU A 889 14.68 10.87 -30.14
N GLY A 890 14.23 10.18 -29.09
CA GLY A 890 13.45 10.78 -28.01
C GLY A 890 12.20 11.52 -28.51
N PRO A 891 11.98 12.79 -28.15
CA PRO A 891 10.77 13.52 -28.57
C PRO A 891 10.79 13.90 -30.06
N TRP A 892 11.97 13.90 -30.72
CA TRP A 892 12.08 14.12 -32.17
C TRP A 892 11.66 12.91 -33.00
N THR A 893 11.40 11.74 -32.40
CA THR A 893 10.91 10.55 -33.11
C THR A 893 9.62 10.81 -33.90
N GLY A 894 8.73 11.68 -33.40
CA GLY A 894 7.49 12.07 -34.09
C GLY A 894 7.70 12.89 -35.37
N LYS A 895 8.92 13.36 -35.66
CA LYS A 895 9.24 14.11 -36.89
C LYS A 895 9.65 13.22 -38.06
N LEU A 896 9.96 11.94 -37.84
CA LEU A 896 10.13 11.00 -38.95
C LEU A 896 8.76 10.62 -39.52
N SER A 897 8.56 10.92 -40.80
CA SER A 897 7.37 10.54 -41.59
C SER A 897 7.04 9.05 -41.46
N LEU A 898 8.06 8.19 -41.45
CA LEU A 898 7.96 6.74 -41.26
C LEU A 898 7.17 6.37 -39.99
N LEU A 899 7.50 7.01 -38.85
CA LEU A 899 6.96 6.64 -37.54
C LEU A 899 5.71 7.44 -37.15
N ASN A 900 5.60 8.70 -37.58
CA ASN A 900 4.42 9.53 -37.35
C ASN A 900 3.13 8.92 -37.98
N SER A 901 3.28 8.08 -39.00
CA SER A 901 2.19 7.31 -39.62
C SER A 901 1.69 6.09 -38.80
N LEU A 902 2.44 5.72 -37.75
CA LEU A 902 2.20 4.54 -36.91
C LEU A 902 1.76 4.91 -35.48
N PHE A 903 2.39 5.90 -34.86
CA PHE A 903 2.06 6.38 -33.51
C PHE A 903 2.55 7.81 -33.27
N ARG A 904 1.81 8.56 -32.45
CA ARG A 904 2.20 9.91 -32.01
C ARG A 904 3.25 9.82 -30.90
N VAL A 905 4.28 10.66 -31.00
CA VAL A 905 5.19 10.98 -29.90
C VAL A 905 5.11 12.49 -29.69
N TYR A 906 4.80 12.91 -28.47
CA TYR A 906 4.71 14.31 -28.08
C TYR A 906 5.70 14.64 -26.96
N GLY A 907 5.93 15.93 -26.73
CA GLY A 907 6.91 16.42 -25.76
C GLY A 907 6.27 17.12 -24.57
N LEU A 908 6.58 16.66 -23.36
CA LEU A 908 6.36 17.45 -22.14
C LEU A 908 7.59 18.33 -21.88
N LYS A 909 7.44 19.66 -22.00
CA LYS A 909 8.49 20.64 -21.73
C LYS A 909 8.65 20.83 -20.22
N ALA A 910 9.72 20.31 -19.66
CA ALA A 910 10.07 20.42 -18.24
C ALA A 910 11.19 21.45 -18.01
N HIS A 911 11.13 22.16 -16.88
CA HIS A 911 12.04 23.25 -16.53
C HIS A 911 12.97 22.85 -15.39
N SER A 912 14.22 23.31 -15.43
CA SER A 912 15.16 23.14 -14.31
C SER A 912 16.16 24.29 -14.18
N ILE A 913 16.72 24.40 -12.98
CA ILE A 913 17.89 25.24 -12.67
C ILE A 913 19.00 24.37 -12.07
N ILE A 914 20.24 24.80 -12.27
CA ILE A 914 21.42 24.24 -11.59
C ILE A 914 22.05 25.37 -10.77
N LEU A 915 22.23 25.12 -9.48
CA LEU A 915 22.81 26.03 -8.51
C LEU A 915 24.17 25.48 -8.04
N GLU A 916 25.15 26.34 -7.83
CA GLU A 916 26.44 26.03 -7.20
C GLU A 916 26.54 26.79 -5.86
N PRO A 917 26.27 26.12 -4.73
CA PRO A 917 26.34 26.72 -3.39
C PRO A 917 27.78 27.04 -3.00
N LYS A 918 28.01 28.14 -2.27
CA LYS A 918 29.36 28.47 -1.75
C LYS A 918 29.94 27.42 -0.79
N SER A 919 29.07 26.75 -0.04
CA SER A 919 29.39 25.66 0.88
C SER A 919 28.80 24.33 0.37
N PRO A 920 29.38 23.69 -0.66
CA PRO A 920 28.85 22.43 -1.19
C PRO A 920 28.95 21.29 -0.16
N ASP A 921 29.98 21.30 0.70
CA ASP A 921 30.24 20.27 1.72
C ASP A 921 29.15 20.20 2.82
N GLU A 922 28.37 21.26 3.01
CA GLU A 922 27.25 21.30 3.97
C GLU A 922 25.99 20.58 3.43
N ILE A 923 25.93 20.35 2.12
CA ILE A 923 24.75 19.81 1.42
C ILE A 923 24.89 18.30 1.23
N THR A 924 24.36 17.57 2.22
CA THR A 924 24.33 16.09 2.22
C THR A 924 23.49 15.53 1.06
N PRO A 925 23.85 14.34 0.52
CA PRO A 925 23.26 13.77 -0.71
C PRO A 925 21.88 13.14 -0.48
N HIS A 926 20.89 13.98 -0.16
CA HIS A 926 19.48 13.62 -0.03
C HIS A 926 18.69 14.10 -1.24
N ALA A 927 18.00 13.19 -1.91
CA ALA A 927 17.03 13.52 -2.95
C ALA A 927 15.70 13.93 -2.30
N LEU A 928 15.15 15.09 -2.66
CA LEU A 928 13.91 15.62 -2.07
C LEU A 928 12.81 15.72 -3.13
N PHE A 929 11.67 15.12 -2.84
CA PHE A 929 10.41 15.29 -3.56
C PHE A 929 9.49 16.14 -2.70
N LEU A 930 9.17 17.33 -3.18
CA LEU A 930 8.46 18.32 -2.38
C LEU A 930 7.00 18.37 -2.82
N SER A 931 6.06 18.53 -1.89
CA SER A 931 4.75 19.08 -2.21
C SER A 931 4.74 20.53 -1.72
N TYR A 932 4.87 21.46 -2.67
CA TYR A 932 5.12 22.87 -2.47
C TYR A 932 3.84 23.69 -2.61
N TYR A 933 3.55 24.52 -1.60
CA TYR A 933 2.42 25.43 -1.57
C TYR A 933 2.89 26.88 -1.65
N SER A 934 2.51 27.58 -2.73
CA SER A 934 2.77 29.01 -2.95
C SER A 934 2.08 29.87 -1.90
N ALA A 935 2.71 30.98 -1.51
CA ALA A 935 2.13 31.96 -0.59
C ALA A 935 0.87 32.66 -1.14
N GLN A 936 0.63 32.56 -2.45
CA GLN A 936 -0.53 33.13 -3.14
C GLN A 936 -1.77 32.21 -3.11
N GLY A 937 -1.62 30.97 -2.61
CA GLY A 937 -2.65 29.94 -2.68
C GLY A 937 -2.73 29.24 -4.04
N GLY A 938 -3.51 28.17 -4.11
CA GLY A 938 -3.67 27.31 -5.30
C GLY A 938 -3.39 25.83 -5.01
N ASN A 939 -3.33 25.03 -6.07
CA ASN A 939 -2.94 23.62 -5.96
C ASN A 939 -1.47 23.48 -5.54
N ALA A 940 -1.14 22.36 -4.91
CA ALA A 940 0.26 22.00 -4.69
C ALA A 940 1.00 21.86 -6.04
N MET A 941 2.25 22.29 -6.06
CA MET A 941 3.20 21.95 -7.12
C MET A 941 4.18 20.92 -6.56
N ASP A 942 4.63 19.96 -7.37
CA ASP A 942 5.58 18.94 -6.91
C ASP A 942 6.98 19.10 -7.55
N PRO A 943 7.81 20.06 -7.07
CA PRO A 943 9.19 20.22 -7.52
C PRO A 943 10.14 19.23 -6.85
N GLU A 944 11.20 18.88 -7.58
CA GLU A 944 12.23 17.91 -7.16
C GLU A 944 13.56 18.64 -6.92
N VAL A 945 14.29 18.29 -5.86
CA VAL A 945 15.60 18.85 -5.51
C VAL A 945 16.62 17.72 -5.37
N TYR A 946 17.68 17.78 -6.17
CA TYR A 946 18.74 16.78 -6.23
C TYR A 946 20.12 17.43 -6.11
N PRO A 947 20.75 17.40 -4.92
CA PRO A 947 22.19 17.62 -4.79
C PRO A 947 22.94 16.64 -5.68
N ARG A 948 23.95 17.09 -6.42
CA ARG A 948 24.75 16.30 -7.35
C ARG A 948 26.09 15.86 -6.73
N PRO A 949 26.78 14.88 -7.31
CA PRO A 949 28.16 14.52 -6.94
C PRO A 949 29.18 15.66 -7.20
N THR A 950 28.86 16.59 -8.09
CA THR A 950 29.67 17.75 -8.48
C THR A 950 29.64 18.92 -7.48
N GLY A 951 28.92 18.81 -6.36
CA GLY A 951 28.65 19.91 -5.42
C GLY A 951 27.52 20.85 -5.88
N GLU A 952 27.11 20.78 -7.14
CA GLU A 952 25.92 21.47 -7.66
C GLU A 952 24.62 20.94 -7.02
N VAL A 953 23.55 21.74 -7.01
CA VAL A 953 22.19 21.31 -6.71
C VAL A 953 21.29 21.57 -7.92
N TYR A 954 20.67 20.50 -8.41
CA TYR A 954 19.68 20.55 -9.49
C TYR A 954 18.28 20.68 -8.90
N ILE A 955 17.44 21.53 -9.48
CA ILE A 955 16.03 21.69 -9.09
C ILE A 955 15.17 21.69 -10.35
N CYS A 956 14.08 20.91 -10.38
CA CYS A 956 13.13 20.91 -11.50
C CYS A 956 11.67 20.93 -11.05
N GLY A 957 10.78 21.29 -11.97
CA GLY A 957 9.34 21.33 -11.76
C GLY A 957 8.61 21.89 -12.98
N MET A 958 7.28 21.87 -12.93
CA MET A 958 6.35 22.39 -13.94
C MET A 958 6.64 21.88 -15.38
N SER A 959 6.02 20.75 -15.73
CA SER A 959 5.97 20.23 -17.09
C SER A 959 4.62 20.51 -17.76
N ALA A 960 4.63 20.97 -19.01
CA ALA A 960 3.43 21.11 -19.84
C ALA A 960 3.67 20.51 -21.24
N GLU A 961 2.62 20.06 -21.93
CA GLU A 961 2.73 19.70 -23.35
C GLU A 961 3.03 20.97 -24.17
N ALA A 962 4.02 20.88 -25.05
CA ALA A 962 4.38 21.96 -25.96
C ALA A 962 4.97 21.39 -27.25
N GLU A 963 4.98 22.19 -28.31
CA GLU A 963 5.57 21.81 -29.58
C GLU A 963 7.09 21.65 -29.47
N VAL A 964 7.61 20.54 -29.98
CA VAL A 964 9.04 20.22 -29.97
C VAL A 964 9.71 20.96 -31.13
N PRO A 965 10.72 21.82 -30.91
CA PRO A 965 11.41 22.55 -31.98
C PRO A 965 12.20 21.60 -32.90
N ASP A 966 12.65 22.06 -34.06
CA ASP A 966 13.47 21.25 -34.98
C ASP A 966 14.90 21.04 -34.49
N ASP A 967 15.40 21.91 -33.59
CA ASP A 967 16.68 21.73 -32.94
C ASP A 967 16.58 21.56 -31.41
N PRO A 968 17.23 20.54 -30.81
CA PRO A 968 17.47 20.47 -29.37
C PRO A 968 18.08 21.74 -28.74
N GLU A 969 18.84 22.52 -29.51
CA GLU A 969 19.50 23.74 -29.02
C GLU A 969 18.55 24.96 -28.97
N GLN A 970 17.44 24.93 -29.71
CA GLN A 970 16.39 25.96 -29.65
C GLN A 970 15.50 25.87 -28.38
N VAL A 971 15.73 24.86 -27.51
CA VAL A 971 14.90 24.62 -26.31
C VAL A 971 15.27 25.58 -25.16
N SER A 972 14.66 26.77 -25.17
CA SER A 972 14.74 27.77 -24.10
C SER A 972 13.75 27.50 -22.95
N PRO A 973 14.07 27.87 -21.69
CA PRO A 973 13.13 27.81 -20.57
C PRO A 973 12.08 28.93 -20.59
N VAL A 974 10.91 28.69 -19.97
CA VAL A 974 9.94 29.75 -19.67
C VAL A 974 10.43 30.57 -18.46
N PRO A 975 10.62 31.90 -18.57
CA PRO A 975 11.18 32.71 -17.48
C PRO A 975 10.39 32.67 -16.18
N GLU A 976 9.06 32.59 -16.24
CA GLU A 976 8.22 32.50 -15.05
C GLU A 976 8.40 31.18 -14.31
N SER A 977 8.53 30.06 -15.03
CA SER A 977 8.86 28.77 -14.43
C SER A 977 10.22 28.80 -13.72
N ILE A 978 11.21 29.50 -14.28
CA ILE A 978 12.52 29.69 -13.63
C ILE A 978 12.43 30.54 -12.35
N ARG A 979 11.62 31.61 -12.35
CA ARG A 979 11.34 32.42 -11.14
C ARG A 979 10.69 31.58 -10.03
N VAL A 980 9.77 30.69 -10.39
CA VAL A 980 9.16 29.73 -9.45
C VAL A 980 10.22 28.76 -8.91
N LEU A 981 11.10 28.19 -9.75
CA LEU A 981 12.15 27.28 -9.24
C LEU A 981 13.17 27.97 -8.32
N LYS A 982 13.56 29.23 -8.59
CA LYS A 982 14.38 30.03 -7.66
C LYS A 982 13.64 30.33 -6.36
N THR A 983 12.33 30.55 -6.44
CA THR A 983 11.45 30.75 -5.29
C THR A 983 11.30 29.48 -4.44
N VAL A 984 11.24 28.29 -5.07
CA VAL A 984 11.33 27.01 -4.37
C VAL A 984 12.70 26.85 -3.71
N ALA A 985 13.80 27.15 -4.42
CA ALA A 985 15.16 27.00 -3.91
C ALA A 985 15.39 27.74 -2.58
N ARG A 986 15.12 29.06 -2.55
CA ARG A 986 15.24 29.90 -1.34
C ARG A 986 14.33 29.47 -0.19
N SER A 987 13.22 28.78 -0.49
CA SER A 987 12.23 28.31 0.48
C SER A 987 12.50 26.89 0.99
N VAL A 988 13.37 26.14 0.31
CA VAL A 988 13.88 24.84 0.78
C VAL A 988 15.13 25.04 1.65
N SER A 989 16.04 25.92 1.23
CA SER A 989 17.34 26.11 1.86
C SER A 989 17.88 27.52 1.67
N SER A 990 18.41 28.11 2.75
CA SER A 990 19.13 29.39 2.68
C SER A 990 20.47 29.27 1.95
N HIS A 991 21.10 28.09 1.91
CA HIS A 991 22.29 27.82 1.10
C HIS A 991 22.00 27.83 -0.42
N LEU A 992 20.71 27.77 -0.80
CA LEU A 992 20.24 27.83 -2.19
C LEU A 992 19.56 29.17 -2.53
N ALA A 993 19.63 30.15 -1.64
CA ALA A 993 19.12 31.49 -1.88
C ALA A 993 20.04 32.33 -2.78
N GLU A 994 19.46 33.32 -3.45
CA GLU A 994 20.21 34.28 -4.27
C GLU A 994 21.26 35.01 -3.41
N GLY A 995 22.52 34.94 -3.84
CA GLY A 995 23.66 35.47 -3.10
C GLY A 995 24.48 34.41 -2.35
N GLU A 996 23.91 33.26 -1.99
CA GLU A 996 24.63 32.12 -1.37
C GLU A 996 24.86 30.93 -2.33
N ALA A 997 24.07 30.83 -3.40
CA ALA A 997 24.37 29.98 -4.54
C ALA A 997 24.48 30.78 -5.85
N VAL A 998 25.37 30.34 -6.74
CA VAL A 998 25.53 30.85 -8.11
C VAL A 998 24.65 30.03 -9.06
N VAL A 999 23.89 30.69 -9.92
CA VAL A 999 23.11 29.99 -10.95
C VAL A 999 24.05 29.56 -12.09
N LYS A 1000 24.30 28.26 -12.22
CA LYS A 1000 25.14 27.65 -13.26
C LYS A 1000 24.40 27.53 -14.59
N ALA A 1001 23.11 27.20 -14.54
CA ALA A 1001 22.27 27.06 -15.71
C ALA A 1001 20.79 27.31 -15.38
N GLU A 1002 20.10 27.93 -16.32
CA GLU A 1002 18.63 27.99 -16.40
C GLU A 1002 18.23 27.30 -17.71
N GLN A 1003 17.44 26.22 -17.64
CA GLN A 1003 17.29 25.33 -18.79
C GLN A 1003 15.90 24.67 -18.88
N ALA A 1004 15.57 24.20 -20.07
CA ALA A 1004 14.44 23.30 -20.30
C ALA A 1004 14.85 22.13 -21.20
N CYS A 1005 14.04 21.07 -21.13
CA CYS A 1005 14.14 19.91 -22.01
C CYS A 1005 12.75 19.33 -22.27
N PHE A 1006 12.64 18.47 -23.28
CA PHE A 1006 11.43 17.74 -23.61
C PHE A 1006 11.54 16.27 -23.19
N LEU A 1007 10.56 15.81 -22.41
CA LEU A 1007 10.38 14.39 -22.08
C LEU A 1007 9.50 13.73 -23.16
N PRO A 1008 9.93 12.60 -23.76
CA PRO A 1008 9.15 11.93 -24.80
C PRO A 1008 7.99 11.13 -24.21
N CYS A 1009 6.77 11.46 -24.62
CA CYS A 1009 5.54 10.77 -24.20
C CYS A 1009 4.78 10.21 -25.42
N THR A 1010 3.97 9.18 -25.16
CA THR A 1010 3.08 8.52 -26.11
C THR A 1010 1.64 8.61 -25.61
N ASP A 1011 0.66 8.53 -26.50
CA ASP A 1011 -0.76 8.65 -26.12
C ASP A 1011 -1.24 7.54 -25.16
N ASP A 1012 -0.49 6.43 -25.03
CA ASP A 1012 -0.75 5.35 -24.08
C ASP A 1012 0.15 5.36 -22.83
N SER A 1013 1.07 6.32 -22.70
CA SER A 1013 2.07 6.40 -21.62
C SER A 1013 2.93 5.12 -21.44
N VAL A 1014 3.11 4.35 -22.51
CA VAL A 1014 3.95 3.15 -22.54
C VAL A 1014 5.08 3.35 -23.56
N PRO A 1015 6.36 3.06 -23.22
CA PRO A 1015 7.45 3.18 -24.19
C PRO A 1015 7.21 2.37 -25.47
N VAL A 1016 7.72 2.86 -26.58
CA VAL A 1016 7.77 2.13 -27.85
C VAL A 1016 9.19 1.59 -28.01
N ILE A 1017 9.33 0.27 -27.88
CA ILE A 1017 10.61 -0.46 -27.93
C ILE A 1017 10.38 -1.72 -28.76
N GLY A 1018 10.97 -1.80 -29.95
CA GLY A 1018 10.88 -2.99 -30.81
C GLY A 1018 11.07 -2.70 -32.30
N GLU A 1019 10.89 -3.72 -33.13
CA GLU A 1019 10.95 -3.62 -34.59
C GLU A 1019 9.73 -2.89 -35.16
N VAL A 1020 9.95 -2.06 -36.19
CA VAL A 1020 8.95 -1.23 -36.86
C VAL A 1020 8.14 -2.12 -37.81
N PRO A 1021 6.81 -2.28 -37.62
CA PRO A 1021 6.03 -3.21 -38.41
C PRO A 1021 6.03 -2.87 -39.90
N GLY A 1022 6.38 -3.85 -40.74
CA GLY A 1022 6.51 -3.66 -42.18
C GLY A 1022 7.85 -3.12 -42.65
N VAL A 1023 8.84 -2.96 -41.76
CA VAL A 1023 10.21 -2.56 -42.10
C VAL A 1023 11.23 -3.48 -41.42
N GLU A 1024 11.67 -4.53 -42.11
CA GLU A 1024 12.63 -5.50 -41.58
C GLU A 1024 13.98 -4.81 -41.26
N GLY A 1025 14.47 -4.99 -40.04
CA GLY A 1025 15.72 -4.41 -39.57
C GLY A 1025 15.63 -2.95 -39.10
N CYS A 1026 14.45 -2.33 -39.11
CA CYS A 1026 14.25 -1.01 -38.49
C CYS A 1026 13.65 -1.17 -37.09
N TYR A 1027 14.30 -0.59 -36.09
CA TYR A 1027 13.89 -0.67 -34.68
C TYR A 1027 13.70 0.74 -34.13
N VAL A 1028 12.85 0.89 -33.11
CA VAL A 1028 12.60 2.17 -32.42
C VAL A 1028 12.66 1.98 -30.91
N ALA A 1029 13.15 3.01 -30.19
CA ALA A 1029 13.24 3.05 -28.74
C ALA A 1029 12.96 4.47 -28.22
N THR A 1030 11.72 4.77 -27.82
CA THR A 1030 11.30 6.09 -27.29
C THR A 1030 10.10 5.99 -26.33
N GLY A 1031 9.60 7.12 -25.84
CA GLY A 1031 8.39 7.20 -25.00
C GLY A 1031 8.62 6.97 -23.50
N HIS A 1032 9.87 7.06 -23.02
CA HIS A 1032 10.26 6.77 -21.64
C HIS A 1032 9.91 7.85 -20.60
N SER A 1033 9.21 8.92 -20.99
CA SER A 1033 8.80 10.06 -20.15
C SER A 1033 9.93 10.59 -19.25
N CYS A 1034 9.71 10.76 -17.95
CA CYS A 1034 10.74 11.15 -16.97
C CYS A 1034 11.75 10.02 -16.68
N TRP A 1035 11.37 8.76 -16.90
CA TRP A 1035 12.17 7.58 -16.54
C TRP A 1035 13.27 7.21 -17.56
N GLY A 1036 13.61 8.09 -18.49
CA GLY A 1036 14.60 7.84 -19.55
C GLY A 1036 16.00 7.51 -19.03
N ILE A 1037 16.48 8.16 -17.96
CA ILE A 1037 17.80 7.86 -17.36
C ILE A 1037 17.78 6.51 -16.64
N LEU A 1038 16.70 6.23 -15.89
CA LEU A 1038 16.52 4.97 -15.17
C LEU A 1038 16.48 3.79 -16.15
N ASN A 1039 15.60 3.84 -17.16
CA ASN A 1039 15.37 2.77 -18.12
C ASN A 1039 16.43 2.66 -19.24
N GLY A 1040 17.45 3.54 -19.24
CA GLY A 1040 18.49 3.62 -20.26
C GLY A 1040 19.20 2.29 -20.54
N PRO A 1041 19.97 1.76 -19.57
CA PRO A 1041 20.71 0.52 -19.71
C PRO A 1041 19.87 -0.67 -20.21
N ALA A 1042 18.74 -0.98 -19.56
CA ALA A 1042 17.94 -2.16 -19.94
C ALA A 1042 17.24 -1.98 -21.29
N THR A 1043 16.87 -0.75 -21.69
CA THR A 1043 16.38 -0.52 -23.06
C THR A 1043 17.49 -0.80 -24.07
N GLY A 1044 18.70 -0.29 -23.82
CA GLY A 1044 19.84 -0.50 -24.72
C GLY A 1044 20.23 -1.96 -24.85
N ALA A 1045 20.29 -2.69 -23.74
CA ALA A 1045 20.57 -4.12 -23.73
C ALA A 1045 19.48 -4.94 -24.45
N ALA A 1046 18.21 -4.69 -24.15
CA ALA A 1046 17.09 -5.39 -24.77
C ALA A 1046 16.98 -5.15 -26.30
N VAL A 1047 17.31 -3.93 -26.76
CA VAL A 1047 17.37 -3.62 -28.19
C VAL A 1047 18.61 -4.26 -28.84
N ALA A 1048 19.77 -4.30 -28.17
CA ALA A 1048 20.94 -5.00 -28.68
C ALA A 1048 20.70 -6.51 -28.84
N GLU A 1049 20.04 -7.16 -27.88
CA GLU A 1049 19.58 -8.55 -27.99
C GLU A 1049 18.55 -8.73 -29.12
N LEU A 1050 17.57 -7.83 -29.26
CA LEU A 1050 16.58 -7.90 -30.34
C LEU A 1050 17.22 -7.78 -31.73
N VAL A 1051 18.19 -6.88 -31.92
CA VAL A 1051 18.88 -6.63 -33.20
C VAL A 1051 19.81 -7.78 -33.60
N LEU A 1052 20.39 -8.51 -32.64
CA LEU A 1052 21.38 -9.56 -32.87
C LEU A 1052 20.78 -10.97 -32.80
N ASP A 1053 19.94 -11.25 -31.81
CA ASP A 1053 19.39 -12.59 -31.53
C ASP A 1053 17.91 -12.75 -31.99
N GLY A 1054 17.29 -11.68 -32.50
CA GLY A 1054 15.87 -11.65 -32.86
C GLY A 1054 14.91 -11.64 -31.67
N ARG A 1055 15.42 -11.55 -30.43
CA ARG A 1055 14.62 -11.53 -29.20
C ARG A 1055 15.41 -10.92 -28.04
N SER A 1056 14.71 -10.21 -27.14
CA SER A 1056 15.26 -9.80 -25.85
C SER A 1056 15.17 -10.96 -24.84
N SER A 1057 16.25 -11.18 -24.08
CA SER A 1057 16.34 -12.15 -22.98
C SER A 1057 16.37 -11.47 -21.61
N ILE A 1058 16.93 -10.25 -21.53
CA ILE A 1058 17.09 -9.49 -20.30
C ILE A 1058 15.75 -8.99 -19.73
N VAL A 1059 14.84 -8.56 -20.59
CA VAL A 1059 13.49 -8.07 -20.23
C VAL A 1059 12.51 -8.43 -21.35
N ASP A 1060 11.32 -8.92 -21.00
CA ASP A 1060 10.21 -9.02 -21.96
C ASP A 1060 9.77 -7.62 -22.43
N ILE A 1061 10.04 -7.35 -23.71
CA ILE A 1061 9.68 -6.11 -24.41
C ILE A 1061 8.48 -6.28 -25.36
N GLN A 1062 7.82 -7.44 -25.42
CA GLN A 1062 6.70 -7.67 -26.37
C GLN A 1062 5.58 -6.65 -26.19
N LYS A 1063 5.27 -6.30 -24.93
CA LYS A 1063 4.34 -5.21 -24.53
C LYS A 1063 4.72 -3.81 -25.02
N PHE A 1064 5.99 -3.55 -25.31
CA PHE A 1064 6.50 -2.27 -25.82
C PHE A 1064 6.58 -2.23 -27.36
N SER A 1065 6.31 -3.34 -28.05
CA SER A 1065 6.38 -3.42 -29.51
C SER A 1065 5.52 -2.33 -30.18
N PRO A 1066 6.00 -1.70 -31.27
CA PRO A 1066 5.17 -0.76 -32.06
C PRO A 1066 4.00 -1.46 -32.76
N ALA A 1067 4.04 -2.80 -32.92
CA ALA A 1067 2.95 -3.57 -33.52
C ALA A 1067 1.60 -3.39 -32.80
N ARG A 1068 1.61 -3.02 -31.51
CA ARG A 1068 0.39 -2.76 -30.72
C ARG A 1068 -0.51 -1.66 -31.30
N PHE A 1069 0.04 -0.74 -32.09
CA PHE A 1069 -0.72 0.35 -32.70
C PHE A 1069 -1.48 -0.07 -33.97
N LEU A 1070 -1.07 -1.15 -34.65
CA LEU A 1070 -1.73 -1.63 -35.88
C LEU A 1070 -3.20 -1.99 -35.65
N GLY A 1071 -3.53 -2.57 -34.49
CA GLY A 1071 -4.89 -2.96 -34.14
C GLY A 1071 -5.88 -1.82 -33.89
N ARG A 1072 -5.42 -0.55 -33.89
CA ARG A 1072 -6.28 0.63 -33.66
C ARG A 1072 -6.83 1.27 -34.93
N ARG A 1073 -6.44 0.83 -36.14
CA ARG A 1073 -7.00 1.36 -37.40
C ARG A 1073 -8.42 0.81 -37.66
N LYS A 1074 -9.44 1.58 -37.24
CA LYS A 1074 -10.70 1.69 -38.00
C LYS A 1074 -10.64 2.93 -38.88
N TRP A 1075 -11.25 2.83 -40.05
CA TRP A 1075 -11.51 3.94 -40.98
C TRP A 1075 -12.75 4.74 -40.54
#